data_AF-A0AB34GIW3-F1
#
_entry.id   AF-A0AB34GIW3-F1
#
_cell.length_a   1.000
_cell.length_b   1.000
_cell.length_c   1.000
_cell.angle_alpha   90.00
_cell.angle_beta   90.00
_cell.angle_gamma   90.00
#
_symmetry.space_group_name_H-M   'P 1'
#
loop_
_entity.id
_entity.type
_entity.pdbx_description
1 polymer ?
#
loop_
_entity_poly.entity_id
_entity_poly.type
_entity_poly.pdbx_seq_one_letter_code
_entity_poly.pdbx_strand_id
1 'polypeptide(L)'
;MLLASVELTRGRPQVVSTLLINIIPEDHVPLNLSGKAKIGGKAWVKESPRPVPGFNPDSMCESQVIIREGELLCGVLDKAHYGSSAYGLVHCCYEIYGGETSGKVLTCLARLFTAYLQLYRGFTLGVEDILVKPKADVRRHRIIEESTHCGPRAVRAALNLPEAASCDEVRGKWQDAHLGKDQRDFNMIDLKFKEEVNHYSNEINKACMPFGLHRQFPENNLQMMVQSGAKGSTVNTMQISCLLGQIELEGRRPPLMASGKSLPCFEPYEFTPRAGGFVTGRFLTGIKPPEFFFHCMAGREGLVDTAVKTSRSGYLQRCIIKHLEGLVVQYDLTVRDSDGSVVQFLYGEDGLDIPKTQFLQPKQFPFLASNYEVLMKSKHLHEVLSRADPQKALRHFKAIKKWQSKHSNTLLRKGAFLNYSQKIQAAVKALNLEGTNQNGRSPETHQMLRMWAELDEQSRRKYQKKAAPCPDPSLSVWRPDIYLASVSETFEKKVDGYSREWAAQAEKSYEKSELSLDRLRTLLQLKWQRSLCDPGEAVGLLAAQSIGEPSTQMTLNTFHFAGRGEMNVTLGIPRLREILMVASANIKTPMMSVPVFSTKKALKKVKSLKKQLTRVCLGEVLEKIDVQESFSMGERQNKFRVYQLRFQFLPHAYYQQEKCLRPEDILRFMETSCRLIN
;
A
#
# COMPACT_ATOMS: atom_id res chain seq x y z
N MET A 1 -12.49 4.72 46.77
CA MET A 1 -12.08 4.27 48.12
C MET A 1 -11.64 2.81 48.06
N LEU A 2 -10.33 2.57 48.06
CA LEU A 2 -9.73 1.29 48.45
C LEU A 2 -8.94 1.59 49.73
N LEU A 3 -9.65 1.55 50.86
CA LEU A 3 -9.07 1.56 52.21
C LEU A 3 -9.63 0.30 52.88
N ALA A 4 -8.96 -0.83 52.67
CA ALA A 4 -9.18 -2.04 53.46
C ALA A 4 -7.98 -2.99 53.30
N SER A 5 -7.20 -3.05 54.37
CA SER A 5 -6.45 -4.22 54.87
C SER A 5 -5.10 -4.60 54.23
N VAL A 6 -4.73 -4.10 53.05
CA VAL A 6 -3.34 -4.17 52.53
C VAL A 6 -3.12 -2.93 51.66
N GLU A 7 -2.08 -2.13 51.91
CA GLU A 7 -1.65 -1.05 51.00
C GLU A 7 -1.05 -1.65 49.71
N LEU A 8 -1.92 -2.25 48.90
CA LEU A 8 -1.60 -2.59 47.53
C LEU A 8 -1.77 -1.31 46.73
N THR A 9 -0.67 -0.61 46.47
CA THR A 9 -0.60 0.26 45.30
C THR A 9 -1.13 -0.54 44.11
N ARG A 10 -1.97 0.06 43.26
CA ARG A 10 -2.33 -0.56 41.96
C ARG A 10 -1.02 -0.61 41.16
N GLY A 11 -0.26 -1.68 41.33
CA GLY A 11 1.21 -1.66 41.24
C GLY A 11 1.81 -1.50 39.83
N ARG A 12 1.01 -1.33 38.77
CA ARG A 12 1.52 -1.08 37.42
C ARG A 12 1.11 0.29 36.87
N PRO A 13 -0.17 0.70 36.91
CA PRO A 13 -0.55 2.01 36.41
C PRO A 13 0.04 3.15 37.25
N GLN A 14 0.03 3.01 38.58
CA GLN A 14 0.52 4.06 39.48
C GLN A 14 2.03 4.27 39.40
N VAL A 15 2.84 3.21 39.26
CA VAL A 15 4.30 3.33 39.14
C VAL A 15 4.69 4.07 37.87
N VAL A 16 4.00 3.79 36.76
CA VAL A 16 4.22 4.49 35.50
C VAL A 16 3.76 5.95 35.60
N SER A 17 2.60 6.21 36.22
CA SER A 17 2.12 7.58 36.48
C SER A 17 3.14 8.38 37.29
N THR A 18 3.62 7.83 38.41
CA THR A 18 4.64 8.46 39.27
C THR A 18 5.92 8.74 38.49
N LEU A 19 6.37 7.81 37.65
CA LEU A 19 7.54 8.01 36.80
C LEU A 19 7.32 9.14 35.80
N LEU A 20 6.15 9.21 35.14
CA LEU A 20 5.85 10.28 34.19
C LEU A 20 5.79 11.65 34.87
N ILE A 21 5.11 11.75 36.01
CA ILE A 21 4.97 13.00 36.78
C ILE A 21 6.35 13.53 37.22
N ASN A 22 7.26 12.65 37.65
CA ASN A 22 8.61 13.07 38.09
C ASN A 22 9.59 13.37 36.94
N ILE A 23 9.30 12.93 35.71
CA ILE A 23 10.16 13.20 34.55
C ILE A 23 9.75 14.48 33.84
N ILE A 24 8.46 14.81 33.86
CA ILE A 24 7.94 16.04 33.28
C ILE A 24 8.45 17.21 34.13
N PRO A 25 9.07 18.24 33.53
CA PRO A 25 9.56 19.41 34.28
C PRO A 25 8.43 20.07 35.08
N GLU A 26 8.73 20.54 36.29
CA GLU A 26 7.73 21.12 37.23
C GLU A 26 6.97 22.32 36.63
N ASP A 27 7.59 23.06 35.70
CA ASP A 27 6.96 24.22 35.03
C ASP A 27 5.94 23.81 33.93
N HIS A 28 5.89 22.54 33.55
CA HIS A 28 5.08 22.05 32.44
C HIS A 28 3.82 21.33 32.90
N VAL A 29 2.72 21.56 32.18
CA VAL A 29 1.45 20.86 32.43
C VAL A 29 1.60 19.39 31.98
N PRO A 30 1.16 18.41 32.78
CA PRO A 30 1.23 17.00 32.42
C PRO A 30 0.44 16.62 31.16
N LEU A 31 0.84 15.52 30.49
CA LEU A 31 0.33 15.17 29.17
C LEU A 31 -1.02 14.43 29.21
N ASN A 32 -1.82 14.66 28.18
CA ASN A 32 -3.04 13.93 27.85
C ASN A 32 -2.83 13.06 26.61
N LEU A 33 -3.03 11.75 26.72
CA LEU A 33 -2.88 10.80 25.63
C LEU A 33 -4.05 9.81 25.57
N SER A 34 -4.52 9.53 24.36
CA SER A 34 -5.42 8.41 24.09
C SER A 34 -4.86 7.59 22.94
N GLY A 35 -4.54 6.33 23.22
CA GLY A 35 -3.91 5.39 22.31
C GLY A 35 -4.59 4.02 22.32
N LYS A 36 -4.05 3.11 21.51
CA LYS A 36 -4.47 1.70 21.46
C LYS A 36 -3.24 0.80 21.52
N ALA A 37 -3.31 -0.23 22.35
CA ALA A 37 -2.34 -1.30 22.39
C ALA A 37 -2.51 -2.25 21.19
N LYS A 38 -1.45 -2.97 20.86
CA LYS A 38 -1.43 -4.08 19.89
C LYS A 38 -2.21 -5.29 20.39
N ILE A 39 -2.22 -5.52 21.70
CA ILE A 39 -2.99 -6.60 22.31
C ILE A 39 -4.46 -6.21 22.25
N GLY A 40 -5.22 -6.87 21.38
CA GLY A 40 -6.64 -6.59 21.20
C GLY A 40 -7.48 -6.94 22.44
N GLY A 41 -8.58 -6.22 22.66
CA GLY A 41 -9.47 -6.43 23.80
C GLY A 41 -9.94 -7.88 23.95
N LYS A 42 -10.20 -8.57 22.82
CA LYS A 42 -10.59 -9.99 22.78
C LYS A 42 -9.61 -10.94 23.47
N ALA A 43 -8.31 -10.62 23.50
CA ALA A 43 -7.31 -11.46 24.15
C ALA A 43 -7.45 -11.44 25.69
N TRP A 44 -8.01 -10.37 26.24
CA TRP A 44 -8.23 -10.20 27.69
C TRP A 44 -9.56 -10.79 28.18
N VAL A 45 -10.47 -11.13 27.26
CA VAL A 45 -11.79 -11.66 27.59
C VAL A 45 -11.67 -13.13 27.99
N LYS A 46 -11.86 -13.41 29.29
CA LYS A 46 -11.89 -14.79 29.83
C LYS A 46 -13.27 -15.44 29.76
N GLU A 47 -14.32 -14.62 29.88
CA GLU A 47 -15.72 -15.05 29.94
C GLU A 47 -16.58 -14.18 29.03
N SER A 48 -17.74 -14.69 28.61
CA SER A 48 -18.70 -13.91 27.84
C SER A 48 -19.13 -12.66 28.64
N PRO A 49 -19.06 -11.44 28.06
CA PRO A 49 -19.46 -10.23 28.76
C PRO A 49 -20.93 -10.28 29.16
N ARG A 50 -21.27 -9.73 30.33
CA ARG A 50 -22.67 -9.60 30.76
C ARG A 50 -23.43 -8.71 29.77
N PRO A 51 -24.64 -9.08 29.33
CA PRO A 51 -25.41 -8.26 28.41
C PRO A 51 -25.90 -6.99 29.13
N VAL A 52 -25.22 -5.88 28.93
CA VAL A 52 -25.60 -4.57 29.45
C VAL A 52 -25.98 -3.68 28.26
N PRO A 53 -27.16 -3.03 28.25
CA PRO A 53 -27.55 -2.11 27.18
C PRO A 53 -26.51 -0.98 27.02
N GLY A 54 -25.98 -0.82 25.80
CA GLY A 54 -24.96 0.20 25.51
C GLY A 54 -23.52 -0.19 25.86
N PHE A 55 -23.27 -1.42 26.34
CA PHE A 55 -21.91 -1.91 26.56
C PHE A 55 -21.18 -2.11 25.23
N ASN A 56 -20.12 -1.34 25.03
CA ASN A 56 -19.18 -1.55 23.93
C ASN A 56 -17.98 -2.34 24.46
N PRO A 57 -17.73 -3.58 24.00
CA PRO A 57 -16.60 -4.40 24.46
C PRO A 57 -15.22 -3.77 24.16
N ASP A 58 -15.15 -2.81 23.25
CA ASP A 58 -13.93 -2.10 22.90
C ASP A 58 -13.71 -0.81 23.72
N SER A 59 -14.65 -0.41 24.57
CA SER A 59 -14.58 0.80 25.40
C SER A 59 -14.06 0.48 26.80
N MET A 60 -13.08 1.26 27.30
CA MET A 60 -12.51 1.12 28.65
C MET A 60 -11.95 -0.30 28.91
N CYS A 61 -11.39 -0.92 27.87
CA CYS A 61 -10.71 -2.21 27.96
C CYS A 61 -9.19 -2.02 28.04
N GLU A 62 -8.47 -3.06 28.48
CA GLU A 62 -6.99 -3.04 28.58
C GLU A 62 -6.27 -2.76 27.24
N SER A 63 -6.99 -2.85 26.10
CA SER A 63 -6.44 -2.48 24.80
C SER A 63 -6.50 -0.98 24.50
N GLN A 64 -7.27 -0.19 25.25
CA GLN A 64 -7.34 1.26 25.12
C GLN A 64 -6.44 1.90 26.17
N VAL A 65 -5.45 2.68 25.74
CA VAL A 65 -4.53 3.35 26.65
C VAL A 65 -4.97 4.79 26.86
N ILE A 66 -5.25 5.15 28.10
CA ILE A 66 -5.72 6.49 28.48
C ILE A 66 -4.78 7.05 29.54
N ILE A 67 -4.11 8.14 29.19
CA ILE A 67 -3.32 8.94 30.12
C ILE A 67 -3.97 10.32 30.21
N ARG A 68 -4.26 10.78 31.43
CA ARG A 68 -4.79 12.11 31.69
C ARG A 68 -3.96 12.77 32.76
N GLU A 69 -3.54 14.00 32.51
CA GLU A 69 -2.69 14.76 33.44
C GLU A 69 -1.46 13.95 33.92
N GLY A 70 -0.84 13.19 33.01
CA GLY A 70 0.33 12.36 33.32
C GLY A 70 0.03 11.04 34.04
N GLU A 71 -1.22 10.78 34.43
CA GLU A 71 -1.63 9.54 35.07
C GLU A 71 -2.16 8.51 34.07
N LEU A 72 -1.62 7.29 34.11
CA LEU A 72 -2.12 6.14 33.37
C LEU A 72 -3.38 5.59 34.03
N LEU A 73 -4.54 5.89 33.44
CA LEU A 73 -5.86 5.52 33.98
C LEU A 73 -6.34 4.15 33.51
N CYS A 74 -6.06 3.80 32.25
CA CYS A 74 -6.54 2.56 31.62
C CYS A 74 -5.54 2.07 30.58
N GLY A 75 -5.44 0.74 30.43
CA GLY A 75 -4.72 0.09 29.35
C GLY A 75 -3.31 -0.38 29.68
N VAL A 76 -2.82 -1.32 28.88
CA VAL A 76 -1.45 -1.83 28.96
C VAL A 76 -0.51 -1.08 28.02
N LEU A 77 0.71 -0.80 28.50
CA LEU A 77 1.78 -0.30 27.65
C LEU A 77 2.49 -1.46 26.97
N ASP A 78 2.74 -1.31 25.67
CA ASP A 78 3.40 -2.29 24.83
C ASP A 78 4.32 -1.60 23.80
N LYS A 79 4.80 -2.34 22.80
CA LYS A 79 5.65 -1.79 21.74
C LYS A 79 5.02 -0.59 21.02
N ALA A 80 3.69 -0.44 20.99
CA ALA A 80 3.05 0.72 20.36
C ALA A 80 3.31 2.03 21.13
N HIS A 81 3.62 1.95 22.42
CA HIS A 81 3.72 3.12 23.30
C HIS A 81 5.15 3.57 23.55
N TYR A 82 6.05 2.64 23.88
CA TYR A 82 7.45 2.93 24.20
C TYR A 82 8.45 2.32 23.21
N GLY A 83 7.97 1.63 22.18
CA GLY A 83 8.81 1.17 21.08
C GLY A 83 8.94 2.21 19.95
N SER A 84 9.64 1.85 18.88
CA SER A 84 9.64 2.62 17.63
C SER A 84 8.28 2.47 16.94
N SER A 85 7.30 3.26 17.38
CA SER A 85 5.92 3.27 16.89
C SER A 85 5.39 4.69 16.88
N ALA A 86 4.77 5.06 15.77
CA ALA A 86 4.20 6.39 15.61
C ALA A 86 3.03 6.60 16.59
N TYR A 87 2.95 7.81 17.13
CA TYR A 87 1.92 8.26 18.08
C TYR A 87 1.88 7.49 19.42
N GLY A 88 2.97 6.77 19.76
CA GLY A 88 3.14 6.19 21.08
C GLY A 88 3.44 7.24 22.15
N LEU A 89 3.42 6.83 23.43
CA LEU A 89 3.75 7.66 24.59
C LEU A 89 5.06 8.42 24.40
N VAL A 90 6.14 7.75 24.02
CA VAL A 90 7.46 8.38 23.88
C VAL A 90 7.47 9.41 22.74
N HIS A 91 6.80 9.11 21.63
CA HIS A 91 6.68 10.02 20.49
C HIS A 91 5.82 11.26 20.83
N CYS A 92 4.74 11.07 21.57
CA CYS A 92 3.93 12.15 22.12
C CYS A 92 4.71 13.03 23.10
N CYS A 93 5.55 12.43 23.95
CA CYS A 93 6.47 13.18 24.81
C CYS A 93 7.50 13.98 24.01
N TYR A 94 8.03 13.42 22.92
CA TYR A 94 8.95 14.12 22.02
C TYR A 94 8.31 15.37 21.39
N GLU A 95 7.06 15.25 20.93
CA GLU A 95 6.35 16.37 20.32
C GLU A 95 6.02 17.51 21.31
N ILE A 96 5.63 17.15 22.53
CA ILE A 96 5.19 18.13 23.54
C ILE A 96 6.37 18.75 24.28
N TYR A 97 7.29 17.92 24.78
CA TYR A 97 8.37 18.32 25.69
C TYR A 97 9.76 18.30 25.04
N GLY A 98 9.89 17.81 23.80
CA GLY A 98 11.15 17.74 23.09
C GLY A 98 11.98 16.48 23.34
N GLY A 99 13.13 16.43 22.68
CA GLY A 99 14.03 15.27 22.64
C GLY A 99 14.57 14.85 24.00
N GLU A 100 14.99 15.81 24.83
CA GLU A 100 15.62 15.54 26.13
C GLU A 100 14.67 14.77 27.07
N THR A 101 13.45 15.28 27.25
CA THR A 101 12.42 14.64 28.10
C THR A 101 12.03 13.27 27.56
N SER A 102 11.87 13.13 26.24
CA SER A 102 11.57 11.82 25.63
C SER A 102 12.68 10.78 25.87
N GLY A 103 13.95 11.20 25.85
CA GLY A 103 15.10 10.35 26.15
C GLY A 103 15.17 9.95 27.63
N LYS A 104 14.81 10.85 28.54
CA LYS A 104 14.67 10.55 29.98
C LYS A 104 13.55 9.53 30.21
N VAL A 105 12.39 9.68 29.58
CA VAL A 105 11.27 8.72 29.66
C VAL A 105 11.72 7.33 29.22
N LEU A 106 12.41 7.22 28.07
CA LEU A 106 12.94 5.93 27.60
C LEU A 106 13.92 5.30 28.60
N THR A 107 14.84 6.09 29.13
CA THR A 107 15.86 5.61 30.07
C THR A 107 15.24 5.13 31.38
N CYS A 108 14.30 5.89 31.94
CA CYS A 108 13.64 5.54 33.19
C CYS A 108 12.73 4.31 33.03
N LEU A 109 11.96 4.22 31.93
CA LEU A 109 11.17 3.02 31.64
C LEU A 109 12.05 1.79 31.45
N ALA A 110 13.17 1.91 30.73
CA ALA A 110 14.11 0.81 30.55
C ALA A 110 14.66 0.31 31.91
N ARG A 111 15.14 1.22 32.76
CA ARG A 111 15.63 0.87 34.11
C ARG A 111 14.54 0.25 34.97
N LEU A 112 13.32 0.79 34.94
CA LEU A 112 12.18 0.26 35.67
C LEU A 112 11.86 -1.18 35.24
N PHE A 113 11.76 -1.43 33.93
CA PHE A 113 11.43 -2.76 33.42
C PHE A 113 12.57 -3.76 33.65
N THR A 114 13.83 -3.34 33.54
CA THR A 114 14.99 -4.18 33.88
C THR A 114 14.99 -4.55 35.37
N ALA A 115 14.80 -3.58 36.26
CA ALA A 115 14.71 -3.84 37.70
C ALA A 115 13.52 -4.73 38.05
N TYR A 116 12.36 -4.52 37.42
CA TYR A 116 11.18 -5.37 37.60
C TYR A 116 11.46 -6.83 37.22
N LEU A 117 12.12 -7.06 36.08
CA LEU A 117 12.47 -8.39 35.62
C LEU A 117 13.52 -9.08 36.50
N GLN A 118 14.48 -8.32 37.04
CA GLN A 118 15.55 -8.85 37.88
C GLN A 118 15.13 -9.12 39.32
N LEU A 119 14.36 -8.20 39.93
CA LEU A 119 14.08 -8.22 41.37
C LEU A 119 12.76 -8.94 41.72
N TYR A 120 11.75 -8.87 40.85
CA TYR A 120 10.39 -9.31 41.19
C TYR A 120 9.88 -10.46 40.34
N ARG A 121 10.16 -10.47 39.02
CA ARG A 121 9.58 -11.49 38.14
C ARG A 121 10.48 -11.80 36.95
N GLY A 122 11.02 -13.02 36.92
CA GLY A 122 11.65 -13.57 35.72
C GLY A 122 10.66 -13.80 34.57
N PHE A 123 11.19 -13.87 33.35
CA PHE A 123 10.42 -14.21 32.14
C PHE A 123 11.07 -15.43 31.47
N THR A 124 10.28 -16.48 31.21
CA THR A 124 10.77 -17.73 30.62
C THR A 124 9.79 -18.26 29.58
N LEU A 125 10.27 -19.10 28.66
CA LEU A 125 9.45 -19.80 27.67
C LEU A 125 9.75 -21.29 27.77
N GLY A 126 8.71 -22.10 27.89
CA GLY A 126 8.81 -23.56 27.96
C GLY A 126 8.21 -24.26 26.73
N VAL A 127 8.41 -25.58 26.65
CA VAL A 127 7.74 -26.42 25.62
C VAL A 127 6.22 -26.38 25.77
N GLU A 128 5.72 -26.23 26.99
CA GLU A 128 4.29 -26.08 27.28
C GLU A 128 3.60 -24.91 26.57
N ASP A 129 4.35 -23.85 26.24
CA ASP A 129 3.82 -22.67 25.54
C ASP A 129 3.58 -22.93 24.04
N ILE A 130 4.15 -24.01 23.49
CA ILE A 130 3.99 -24.40 22.08
C ILE A 130 3.03 -25.58 21.87
N LEU A 131 2.59 -26.23 22.97
CA LEU A 131 1.70 -27.38 22.91
C LEU A 131 0.27 -27.00 22.51
N VAL A 132 -0.37 -27.92 21.79
CA VAL A 132 -1.76 -27.81 21.32
C VAL A 132 -2.62 -28.83 22.05
N LYS A 133 -3.88 -28.48 22.35
CA LYS A 133 -4.85 -29.37 22.98
C LYS A 133 -5.14 -30.58 22.08
N PRO A 134 -5.32 -31.80 22.63
CA PRO A 134 -5.59 -33.00 21.83
C PRO A 134 -6.79 -32.86 20.89
N LYS A 135 -7.88 -32.22 21.33
CA LYS A 135 -9.07 -31.97 20.49
C LYS A 135 -8.75 -31.12 19.25
N ALA A 136 -7.93 -30.09 19.41
CA ALA A 136 -7.52 -29.22 18.31
C ALA A 136 -6.54 -29.95 17.37
N ASP A 137 -5.67 -30.81 17.92
CA ASP A 137 -4.75 -31.61 17.12
C ASP A 137 -5.47 -32.67 16.27
N VAL A 138 -6.51 -33.32 16.80
CA VAL A 138 -7.40 -34.21 16.01
C VAL A 138 -8.09 -33.45 14.88
N ARG A 139 -8.61 -32.25 15.17
CA ARG A 139 -9.24 -31.41 14.13
C ARG A 139 -8.24 -31.02 13.04
N ARG A 140 -7.00 -30.67 13.41
CA ARG A 140 -5.91 -30.40 12.48
C ARG A 140 -5.62 -31.60 11.57
N HIS A 141 -5.50 -32.81 12.12
CA HIS A 141 -5.24 -34.02 11.33
C HIS A 141 -6.35 -34.28 10.29
N ARG A 142 -7.62 -34.12 10.69
CA ARG A 142 -8.75 -34.25 9.76
C ARG A 142 -8.68 -33.26 8.59
N ILE A 143 -8.33 -32.00 8.85
CA ILE A 143 -8.19 -30.99 7.79
C ILE A 143 -6.99 -31.30 6.88
N ILE A 144 -5.91 -31.86 7.43
CA ILE A 144 -4.75 -32.31 6.65
C ILE A 144 -5.12 -33.45 5.71
N GLU A 145 -5.90 -34.43 6.17
CA GLU A 145 -6.41 -35.52 5.33
C GLU A 145 -7.28 -34.97 4.19
N GLU A 146 -8.21 -34.06 4.51
CA GLU A 146 -9.05 -33.38 3.51
C GLU A 146 -8.21 -32.62 2.46
N SER A 147 -7.08 -32.02 2.86
CA SER A 147 -6.21 -31.28 1.94
C SER A 147 -5.54 -32.17 0.88
N THR A 148 -5.36 -33.48 1.14
CA THR A 148 -4.71 -34.38 0.18
C THR A 148 -5.50 -34.54 -1.13
N HIS A 149 -6.82 -34.30 -1.09
CA HIS A 149 -7.72 -34.44 -2.23
C HIS A 149 -7.92 -33.14 -3.04
N CYS A 150 -7.27 -32.03 -2.67
CA CYS A 150 -7.48 -30.76 -3.38
C CYS A 150 -6.74 -30.65 -4.72
N GLY A 151 -5.74 -31.50 -4.98
CA GLY A 151 -4.89 -31.40 -6.17
C GLY A 151 -5.62 -31.50 -7.51
N PRO A 152 -6.46 -32.53 -7.75
CA PRO A 152 -7.20 -32.63 -9.00
C PRO A 152 -8.15 -31.43 -9.22
N ARG A 153 -8.76 -30.92 -8.14
CA ARG A 153 -9.63 -29.73 -8.19
C ARG A 153 -8.85 -28.49 -8.64
N ALA A 154 -7.63 -28.29 -8.11
CA ALA A 154 -6.77 -27.17 -8.49
C ALA A 154 -6.38 -27.21 -9.98
N VAL A 155 -5.98 -28.38 -10.49
CA VAL A 155 -5.60 -28.54 -11.91
C VAL A 155 -6.80 -28.35 -12.83
N ARG A 156 -7.96 -28.93 -12.50
CA ARG A 156 -9.20 -28.74 -13.27
C ARG A 156 -9.59 -27.28 -13.35
N ALA A 157 -9.53 -26.55 -12.23
CA ALA A 157 -9.82 -25.13 -12.18
C ALA A 157 -8.82 -24.28 -12.98
N ALA A 158 -7.54 -24.69 -13.05
CA ALA A 158 -6.52 -23.98 -13.81
C ALA A 158 -6.70 -24.12 -15.32
N LEU A 159 -7.05 -25.33 -15.77
CA LEU A 159 -7.17 -25.69 -17.18
C LEU A 159 -8.62 -25.61 -17.71
N ASN A 160 -9.57 -25.15 -16.88
CA ASN A 160 -11.01 -25.11 -17.16
C ASN A 160 -11.57 -26.45 -17.64
N LEU A 161 -11.11 -27.56 -17.05
CA LEU A 161 -11.58 -28.91 -17.37
C LEU A 161 -12.91 -29.20 -16.66
N PRO A 162 -13.82 -29.99 -17.26
CA PRO A 162 -15.05 -30.43 -16.61
C PRO A 162 -14.77 -31.21 -15.32
N GLU A 163 -15.67 -31.12 -14.33
CA GLU A 163 -15.54 -31.89 -13.08
C GLU A 163 -15.56 -33.41 -13.31
N ALA A 164 -16.19 -33.85 -14.40
CA ALA A 164 -16.26 -35.24 -14.83
C ALA A 164 -14.97 -35.77 -15.49
N ALA A 165 -13.97 -34.92 -15.77
CA ALA A 165 -12.72 -35.34 -16.39
C ALA A 165 -11.97 -36.33 -15.49
N SER A 166 -11.52 -37.45 -16.08
CA SER A 166 -10.79 -38.49 -15.37
C SER A 166 -9.44 -37.98 -14.86
N CYS A 167 -8.91 -38.57 -13.79
CA CYS A 167 -7.61 -38.16 -13.25
C CYS A 167 -6.47 -38.33 -14.26
N ASP A 168 -6.58 -39.29 -15.18
CA ASP A 168 -5.56 -39.55 -16.21
C ASP A 168 -5.58 -38.47 -17.30
N GLU A 169 -6.77 -38.00 -17.70
CA GLU A 169 -6.89 -36.87 -18.62
C GLU A 169 -6.30 -35.59 -18.01
N VAL A 170 -6.61 -35.33 -16.73
CA VAL A 170 -6.05 -34.18 -15.99
C VAL A 170 -4.53 -34.29 -15.88
N ARG A 171 -3.98 -35.49 -15.67
CA ARG A 171 -2.54 -35.72 -15.61
C ARG A 171 -1.87 -35.49 -16.96
N GLY A 172 -2.46 -35.99 -18.05
CA GLY A 172 -1.97 -35.77 -19.41
C GLY A 172 -1.91 -34.29 -19.75
N LYS A 173 -2.97 -33.54 -19.44
CA LYS A 173 -3.00 -32.08 -19.66
C LYS A 173 -2.00 -31.31 -18.80
N TRP A 174 -1.75 -31.76 -17.57
CA TRP A 174 -0.69 -31.18 -16.74
C TRP A 174 0.70 -31.47 -17.32
N GLN A 175 0.93 -32.67 -17.84
CA GLN A 175 2.17 -33.02 -18.53
C GLN A 175 2.37 -32.18 -19.79
N ASP A 176 1.34 -31.98 -20.60
CA ASP A 176 1.38 -31.11 -21.78
C ASP A 176 1.75 -29.67 -21.39
N ALA A 177 1.14 -29.16 -20.31
CA ALA A 177 1.44 -27.81 -19.79
C ALA A 177 2.87 -27.67 -19.25
N HIS A 178 3.43 -28.73 -18.67
CA HIS A 178 4.80 -28.75 -18.15
C HIS A 178 5.86 -28.86 -19.27
N LEU A 179 5.59 -29.67 -20.30
CA LEU A 179 6.49 -29.86 -21.45
C LEU A 179 6.31 -28.80 -22.54
N GLY A 180 5.24 -28.01 -22.48
CA GLY A 180 4.96 -26.92 -23.39
C GLY A 180 6.04 -25.84 -23.34
N LYS A 181 6.38 -25.26 -24.49
CA LYS A 181 7.28 -24.09 -24.56
C LYS A 181 6.71 -22.86 -23.84
N ASP A 182 5.39 -22.81 -23.70
CA ASP A 182 4.67 -21.71 -23.08
C ASP A 182 4.30 -22.05 -21.63
N GLN A 183 4.93 -21.35 -20.68
CA GLN A 183 4.74 -21.62 -19.24
C GLN A 183 3.43 -21.04 -18.68
N ARG A 184 2.57 -20.41 -19.50
CA ARG A 184 1.33 -19.77 -19.03
C ARG A 184 0.43 -20.73 -18.26
N ASP A 185 0.12 -21.89 -18.85
CA ASP A 185 -0.77 -22.87 -18.25
C ASP A 185 -0.17 -23.48 -16.97
N PHE A 186 1.13 -23.78 -17.00
CA PHE A 186 1.85 -24.27 -15.83
C PHE A 186 1.83 -23.26 -14.66
N ASN A 187 2.06 -21.97 -14.94
CA ASN A 187 2.00 -20.92 -13.92
C ASN A 187 0.58 -20.75 -13.36
N MET A 188 -0.45 -20.95 -14.19
CA MET A 188 -1.85 -20.93 -13.75
C MET A 188 -2.17 -22.11 -12.82
N ILE A 189 -1.64 -23.30 -13.13
CA ILE A 189 -1.76 -24.49 -12.28
C ILE A 189 -1.15 -24.20 -10.90
N ASP A 190 0.07 -23.68 -10.85
CA ASP A 190 0.73 -23.30 -9.59
C ASP A 190 -0.09 -22.30 -8.78
N LEU A 191 -0.64 -21.27 -9.45
CA LEU A 191 -1.49 -20.28 -8.79
C LEU A 191 -2.72 -20.92 -8.15
N LYS A 192 -3.43 -21.77 -8.89
CA LYS A 192 -4.64 -22.45 -8.39
C LYS A 192 -4.36 -23.43 -7.27
N PHE A 193 -3.22 -24.14 -7.33
CA PHE A 193 -2.78 -24.96 -6.20
C PHE A 193 -2.54 -24.13 -4.95
N LYS A 194 -1.87 -22.98 -5.07
CA LYS A 194 -1.64 -22.08 -3.92
C LYS A 194 -2.94 -21.55 -3.33
N GLU A 195 -3.89 -21.13 -4.16
CA GLU A 195 -5.21 -20.65 -3.70
C GLU A 195 -5.95 -21.71 -2.86
N GLU A 196 -6.05 -22.94 -3.38
CA GLU A 196 -6.71 -24.05 -2.67
C GLU A 196 -5.99 -24.41 -1.37
N VAL A 197 -4.66 -24.52 -1.41
CA VAL A 197 -3.86 -24.90 -0.25
C VAL A 197 -3.87 -23.84 0.85
N ASN A 198 -3.90 -22.55 0.49
CA ASN A 198 -4.01 -21.44 1.43
C ASN A 198 -5.33 -21.47 2.21
N HIS A 199 -6.43 -21.93 1.60
CA HIS A 199 -7.68 -22.16 2.32
C HIS A 199 -7.47 -23.15 3.48
N TYR A 200 -6.88 -24.32 3.21
CA TYR A 200 -6.63 -25.33 4.25
C TYR A 200 -5.65 -24.84 5.32
N SER A 201 -4.61 -24.08 4.94
CA SER A 201 -3.69 -23.48 5.90
C SER A 201 -4.43 -22.57 6.89
N ASN A 202 -5.35 -21.73 6.39
CA ASN A 202 -6.16 -20.85 7.24
C ASN A 202 -7.09 -21.62 8.18
N GLU A 203 -7.72 -22.70 7.72
CA GLU A 203 -8.58 -23.53 8.57
C GLU A 203 -7.81 -24.27 9.66
N ILE A 204 -6.62 -24.80 9.36
CA ILE A 204 -5.73 -25.39 10.37
C ILE A 204 -5.31 -24.33 11.40
N ASN A 205 -4.95 -23.14 10.94
CA ASN A 205 -4.56 -22.05 11.83
C ASN A 205 -5.69 -21.66 12.80
N LYS A 206 -6.93 -21.56 12.32
CA LYS A 206 -8.11 -21.28 13.18
C LYS A 206 -8.40 -22.42 14.17
N ALA A 207 -8.17 -23.67 13.78
CA ALA A 207 -8.39 -24.82 14.65
C ALA A 207 -7.41 -24.85 15.83
N CYS A 208 -6.14 -24.53 15.58
CA CYS A 208 -5.10 -24.57 16.60
C CYS A 208 -4.97 -23.27 17.42
N MET A 209 -5.25 -22.11 16.83
CA MET A 209 -4.96 -20.80 17.41
C MET A 209 -6.18 -19.87 17.39
N PRO A 210 -6.45 -19.08 18.46
CA PRO A 210 -5.73 -19.02 19.73
C PRO A 210 -6.22 -20.04 20.78
N PHE A 211 -7.44 -20.55 20.65
CA PHE A 211 -8.09 -21.34 21.69
C PHE A 211 -7.63 -22.80 21.78
N GLY A 212 -7.04 -23.30 20.70
CA GLY A 212 -6.52 -24.66 20.59
C GLY A 212 -5.17 -24.87 21.29
N LEU A 213 -4.49 -23.82 21.74
CA LEU A 213 -3.26 -23.93 22.53
C LEU A 213 -3.53 -24.51 23.92
N HIS A 214 -2.55 -25.24 24.45
CA HIS A 214 -2.60 -25.77 25.82
C HIS A 214 -2.66 -24.64 26.85
N ARG A 215 -1.67 -23.73 26.83
CA ARG A 215 -1.69 -22.45 27.56
C ARG A 215 -2.18 -21.33 26.67
N GLN A 216 -3.07 -20.50 27.20
CA GLN A 216 -3.63 -19.34 26.50
C GLN A 216 -2.96 -18.06 26.99
N PHE A 217 -3.07 -16.99 26.21
CA PHE A 217 -2.74 -15.66 26.71
C PHE A 217 -3.62 -15.33 27.93
N PRO A 218 -3.09 -14.72 29.01
CA PRO A 218 -1.74 -14.16 29.20
C PRO A 218 -0.70 -15.13 29.78
N GLU A 219 -1.05 -16.38 30.10
CA GLU A 219 -0.11 -17.33 30.72
C GLU A 219 0.91 -17.90 29.74
N ASN A 220 0.55 -17.95 28.45
CA ASN A 220 1.45 -18.37 27.39
C ASN A 220 2.46 -17.27 27.05
N ASN A 221 3.72 -17.48 27.43
CA ASN A 221 4.77 -16.48 27.28
C ASN A 221 5.18 -16.29 25.80
N LEU A 222 5.08 -17.32 24.96
CA LEU A 222 5.29 -17.18 23.52
C LEU A 222 4.23 -16.25 22.90
N GLN A 223 2.96 -16.44 23.25
CA GLN A 223 1.88 -15.56 22.80
C GLN A 223 2.04 -14.16 23.36
N MET A 224 2.47 -14.01 24.62
CA MET A 224 2.74 -12.70 25.22
C MET A 224 3.82 -11.94 24.44
N MET A 225 4.94 -12.57 24.08
CA MET A 225 6.00 -11.93 23.30
C MET A 225 5.53 -11.47 21.92
N VAL A 226 4.73 -12.31 21.25
CA VAL A 226 4.28 -12.04 19.89
C VAL A 226 3.17 -10.99 19.86
N GLN A 227 2.18 -11.08 20.75
CA GLN A 227 1.05 -10.13 20.79
C GLN A 227 1.47 -8.75 21.32
N SER A 228 2.41 -8.69 22.27
CA SER A 228 3.01 -7.41 22.71
C SER A 228 3.96 -6.80 21.67
N GLY A 229 4.40 -7.59 20.69
CA GLY A 229 5.36 -7.19 19.67
C GLY A 229 6.82 -7.15 20.15
N ALA A 230 7.13 -7.78 21.29
CA ALA A 230 8.50 -7.88 21.80
C ALA A 230 9.41 -8.64 20.83
N LYS A 231 9.05 -9.87 20.47
CA LYS A 231 9.78 -10.66 19.46
C LYS A 231 8.88 -11.72 18.83
N GLY A 232 9.11 -11.97 17.54
CA GLY A 232 8.34 -12.92 16.74
C GLY A 232 7.06 -12.33 16.17
N SER A 233 6.41 -13.10 15.30
CA SER A 233 5.12 -12.78 14.71
C SER A 233 4.13 -13.93 14.89
N THR A 234 2.85 -13.69 14.64
CA THR A 234 1.83 -14.74 14.68
C THR A 234 2.17 -15.88 13.71
N VAL A 235 2.79 -15.56 12.57
CA VAL A 235 3.27 -16.56 11.61
C VAL A 235 4.28 -17.51 12.23
N ASN A 236 5.24 -17.02 13.01
CA ASN A 236 6.21 -17.88 13.70
C ASN A 236 5.51 -18.86 14.64
N THR A 237 4.50 -18.40 15.39
CA THR A 237 3.75 -19.27 16.31
C THR A 237 2.91 -20.31 15.54
N MET A 238 2.35 -19.93 14.40
CA MET A 238 1.62 -20.85 13.52
C MET A 238 2.55 -21.93 12.94
N GLN A 239 3.78 -21.60 12.54
CA GLN A 239 4.74 -22.58 12.03
C GLN A 239 5.25 -23.55 13.09
N ILE A 240 5.34 -23.09 14.34
CA ILE A 240 5.75 -23.93 15.47
C ILE A 240 4.63 -24.90 15.85
N SER A 241 3.39 -24.41 16.03
CA SER A 241 2.29 -25.18 16.63
C SER A 241 1.27 -25.74 15.63
N CYS A 242 1.10 -25.14 14.45
CA CYS A 242 0.08 -25.52 13.45
C CYS A 242 0.67 -26.29 12.26
N LEU A 243 1.29 -25.58 11.31
CA LEU A 243 1.96 -26.11 10.12
C LEU A 243 2.93 -25.09 9.53
N LEU A 244 3.92 -25.53 8.75
CA LEU A 244 4.79 -24.62 8.00
C LEU A 244 4.03 -23.92 6.86
N GLY A 245 3.21 -24.66 6.11
CA GLY A 245 2.42 -24.15 4.99
C GLY A 245 3.04 -24.43 3.62
N GLN A 246 2.54 -23.74 2.60
CA GLN A 246 3.06 -23.84 1.24
C GLN A 246 4.44 -23.18 1.16
N ILE A 247 5.42 -23.92 0.66
CA ILE A 247 6.74 -23.38 0.33
C ILE A 247 6.71 -22.80 -1.08
N GLU A 248 7.17 -21.56 -1.19
CA GLU A 248 7.28 -20.85 -2.47
C GLU A 248 8.74 -20.51 -2.79
N LEU A 249 9.13 -20.75 -4.04
CA LEU A 249 10.43 -20.38 -4.61
C LEU A 249 10.21 -19.36 -5.73
N GLU A 250 10.76 -18.15 -5.60
CA GLU A 250 10.55 -17.03 -6.52
C GLU A 250 9.04 -16.74 -6.82
N GLY A 251 8.17 -17.00 -5.84
CA GLY A 251 6.72 -16.85 -5.96
C GLY A 251 6.01 -18.01 -6.69
N ARG A 252 6.72 -19.07 -7.05
CA ARG A 252 6.20 -20.31 -7.65
C ARG A 252 6.28 -21.47 -6.67
N ARG A 253 5.66 -22.60 -6.98
CA ARG A 253 5.84 -23.83 -6.21
C ARG A 253 7.21 -24.45 -6.52
N PRO A 254 7.71 -25.40 -5.71
CA PRO A 254 8.93 -26.11 -6.03
C PRO A 254 8.91 -26.66 -7.47
N PRO A 255 9.99 -26.47 -8.24
CA PRO A 255 10.01 -26.83 -9.64
C PRO A 255 9.92 -28.34 -9.83
N LEU A 256 9.32 -28.76 -10.95
CA LEU A 256 9.36 -30.15 -11.39
C LEU A 256 10.63 -30.41 -12.21
N MET A 257 11.16 -31.62 -12.09
CA MET A 257 12.21 -32.15 -12.96
C MET A 257 11.62 -32.48 -14.34
N ALA A 258 12.47 -32.64 -15.36
CA ALA A 258 12.03 -33.04 -16.71
C ALA A 258 11.20 -34.33 -16.73
N SER A 259 11.39 -35.21 -15.75
CA SER A 259 10.59 -36.43 -15.55
C SER A 259 9.16 -36.18 -15.00
N GLY A 260 8.79 -34.94 -14.69
CA GLY A 260 7.52 -34.57 -14.06
C GLY A 260 7.48 -34.79 -12.54
N LYS A 261 8.61 -35.20 -11.94
CA LYS A 261 8.74 -35.43 -10.48
C LYS A 261 9.28 -34.19 -9.79
N SER A 262 8.75 -33.85 -8.61
CA SER A 262 9.33 -32.80 -7.75
C SER A 262 10.53 -33.32 -6.94
N LEU A 263 10.44 -34.57 -6.45
CA LEU A 263 11.54 -35.31 -5.82
C LEU A 263 11.50 -36.78 -6.28
N PRO A 264 12.64 -37.50 -6.21
CA PRO A 264 12.70 -38.91 -6.63
C PRO A 264 11.72 -39.84 -5.91
N CYS A 265 11.32 -39.50 -4.68
CA CYS A 265 10.37 -40.26 -3.87
C CYS A 265 8.90 -40.07 -4.23
N PHE A 266 8.58 -39.13 -5.13
CA PHE A 266 7.22 -38.88 -5.59
C PHE A 266 7.02 -39.47 -6.99
N GLU A 267 5.76 -39.77 -7.30
CA GLU A 267 5.38 -40.22 -8.65
C GLU A 267 5.35 -39.03 -9.63
N PRO A 268 5.54 -39.26 -10.94
CA PRO A 268 5.40 -38.21 -11.94
C PRO A 268 4.00 -37.59 -11.89
N TYR A 269 3.94 -36.25 -11.83
CA TYR A 269 2.68 -35.49 -11.82
C TYR A 269 1.72 -35.94 -10.70
N GLU A 270 2.27 -36.17 -9.51
CA GLU A 270 1.48 -36.50 -8.33
C GLU A 270 0.61 -35.31 -7.89
N PHE A 271 -0.70 -35.55 -7.72
CA PHE A 271 -1.65 -34.50 -7.35
C PHE A 271 -1.56 -34.07 -5.88
N THR A 272 -0.86 -34.81 -5.02
CA THR A 272 -0.82 -34.48 -3.60
C THR A 272 -0.13 -33.12 -3.40
N PRO A 273 -0.71 -32.19 -2.63
CA PRO A 273 -0.08 -30.87 -2.41
C PRO A 273 1.31 -30.96 -1.81
N ARG A 274 1.57 -32.03 -1.04
CA ARG A 274 2.86 -32.36 -0.44
C ARG A 274 3.97 -32.52 -1.49
N ALA A 275 3.66 -33.14 -2.63
CA ALA A 275 4.63 -33.28 -3.72
C ALA A 275 5.07 -31.91 -4.27
N GLY A 276 4.19 -30.91 -4.28
CA GLY A 276 4.53 -29.54 -4.69
C GLY A 276 4.77 -28.58 -3.54
N GLY A 277 5.39 -29.04 -2.44
CA GLY A 277 5.92 -28.17 -1.39
C GLY A 277 4.92 -27.73 -0.31
N PHE A 278 3.73 -28.32 -0.21
CA PHE A 278 2.85 -28.04 0.92
C PHE A 278 3.27 -28.85 2.16
N VAL A 279 3.88 -28.16 3.13
CA VAL A 279 4.41 -28.78 4.35
C VAL A 279 3.35 -28.74 5.45
N THR A 280 2.74 -29.89 5.72
CA THR A 280 1.74 -30.08 6.78
C THR A 280 2.37 -30.35 8.14
N GLY A 281 3.65 -30.72 8.17
CA GLY A 281 4.47 -30.79 9.38
C GLY A 281 4.64 -29.43 10.06
N ARG A 282 5.01 -29.46 11.33
CA ARG A 282 5.23 -28.30 12.20
C ARG A 282 6.53 -28.47 12.98
N PHE A 283 7.16 -27.39 13.43
CA PHE A 283 8.42 -27.51 14.16
C PHE A 283 8.29 -28.29 15.48
N LEU A 284 7.13 -28.24 16.13
CA LEU A 284 6.89 -28.99 17.38
C LEU A 284 7.07 -30.50 17.24
N THR A 285 6.58 -31.11 16.15
CA THR A 285 6.60 -32.57 15.95
C THR A 285 7.65 -33.01 14.92
N GLY A 286 8.39 -32.07 14.35
CA GLY A 286 9.29 -32.29 13.23
C GLY A 286 8.57 -32.32 11.88
N ILE A 287 9.39 -32.27 10.82
CA ILE A 287 8.97 -32.27 9.42
C ILE A 287 9.53 -33.52 8.71
N LYS A 288 8.77 -34.07 7.76
CA LYS A 288 9.16 -35.31 7.06
C LYS A 288 10.34 -35.05 6.10
N PRO A 289 11.16 -36.06 5.74
CA PRO A 289 12.34 -35.82 4.90
C PRO A 289 12.08 -35.12 3.56
N PRO A 290 11.02 -35.44 2.77
CA PRO A 290 10.73 -34.70 1.54
C PRO A 290 10.35 -33.24 1.79
N GLU A 291 9.63 -32.98 2.88
CA GLU A 291 9.22 -31.62 3.30
C GLU A 291 10.41 -30.82 3.82
N PHE A 292 11.31 -31.46 4.56
CA PHE A 292 12.57 -30.88 5.02
C PHE A 292 13.40 -30.40 3.83
N PHE A 293 13.50 -31.19 2.77
CA PHE A 293 14.25 -30.80 1.58
C PHE A 293 13.66 -29.55 0.90
N PHE A 294 12.34 -29.48 0.72
CA PHE A 294 11.68 -28.26 0.21
C PHE A 294 11.88 -27.06 1.14
N HIS A 295 11.82 -27.26 2.44
CA HIS A 295 12.09 -26.20 3.41
C HIS A 295 13.54 -25.67 3.30
N CYS A 296 14.51 -26.54 3.09
CA CYS A 296 15.90 -26.15 2.83
C CYS A 296 16.06 -25.37 1.52
N MET A 297 15.30 -25.69 0.46
CA MET A 297 15.32 -24.91 -0.78
C MET A 297 14.95 -23.45 -0.52
N ALA A 298 13.84 -23.22 0.19
CA ALA A 298 13.40 -21.87 0.53
C ALA A 298 14.40 -21.15 1.43
N GLY A 299 14.94 -21.82 2.45
CA GLY A 299 15.99 -21.24 3.29
C GLY A 299 17.22 -20.80 2.48
N ARG A 300 17.63 -21.60 1.49
CA ARG A 300 18.76 -21.28 0.60
C ARG A 300 18.45 -20.11 -0.34
N GLU A 301 17.23 -20.00 -0.86
CA GLU A 301 16.81 -18.85 -1.67
C GLU A 301 16.98 -17.55 -0.89
N GLY A 302 16.50 -17.48 0.36
CA GLY A 302 16.65 -16.28 1.20
C GLY A 302 18.11 -15.90 1.44
N LEU A 303 19.00 -16.88 1.60
CA LEU A 303 20.45 -16.65 1.73
C LEU A 303 21.08 -16.13 0.43
N VAL A 304 20.73 -16.72 -0.71
CA VAL A 304 21.24 -16.32 -2.03
C VAL A 304 20.76 -14.91 -2.39
N ASP A 305 19.49 -14.60 -2.11
CA ASP A 305 18.93 -13.27 -2.31
C ASP A 305 19.67 -12.22 -1.51
N THR A 306 19.96 -12.52 -0.25
CA THR A 306 20.73 -11.63 0.63
C THR A 306 22.14 -11.41 0.09
N ALA A 307 22.82 -12.46 -0.41
CA ALA A 307 24.16 -12.34 -0.95
C ALA A 307 24.22 -11.53 -2.26
N VAL A 308 23.29 -11.78 -3.19
CA VAL A 308 23.34 -11.22 -4.55
C VAL A 308 22.68 -9.85 -4.63
N LYS A 309 21.48 -9.68 -4.05
CA LYS A 309 20.68 -8.46 -4.25
C LYS A 309 21.21 -7.28 -3.42
N THR A 310 21.91 -7.52 -2.31
CA THR A 310 22.42 -6.46 -1.42
C THR A 310 23.44 -5.55 -2.10
N SER A 311 24.33 -6.12 -2.91
CA SER A 311 25.30 -5.33 -3.69
C SER A 311 24.61 -4.35 -4.66
N ARG A 312 23.49 -4.78 -5.25
CA ARG A 312 22.74 -3.99 -6.24
C ARG A 312 21.99 -2.83 -5.59
N SER A 313 21.35 -3.06 -4.45
CA SER A 313 20.66 -2.00 -3.71
C SER A 313 21.64 -0.97 -3.12
N GLY A 314 22.81 -1.41 -2.64
CA GLY A 314 23.87 -0.51 -2.20
C GLY A 314 24.43 0.38 -3.31
N TYR A 315 24.64 -0.18 -4.51
CA TYR A 315 25.08 0.61 -5.67
C TYR A 315 24.01 1.64 -6.09
N LEU A 316 22.74 1.25 -6.12
CA LEU A 316 21.62 2.16 -6.39
C LEU A 316 21.61 3.33 -5.40
N GLN A 317 21.75 3.06 -4.11
CA GLN A 317 21.82 4.09 -3.08
C GLN A 317 22.98 5.06 -3.32
N ARG A 318 24.18 4.55 -3.61
CA ARG A 318 25.35 5.40 -3.90
C ARG A 318 25.12 6.32 -5.10
N CYS A 319 24.54 5.80 -6.18
CA CYS A 319 24.22 6.61 -7.36
C CYS A 319 23.26 7.75 -7.00
N ILE A 320 22.18 7.47 -6.28
CA ILE A 320 21.20 8.51 -5.93
C ILE A 320 21.82 9.55 -5.00
N ILE A 321 22.56 9.12 -3.98
CA ILE A 321 23.27 10.04 -3.06
C ILE A 321 24.18 10.98 -3.86
N LYS A 322 24.98 10.46 -4.79
CA LYS A 322 25.91 11.28 -5.57
C LYS A 322 25.24 12.29 -6.49
N HIS A 323 24.05 12.00 -7.01
CA HIS A 323 23.32 12.97 -7.85
C HIS A 323 22.57 14.01 -7.02
N LEU A 324 22.20 13.70 -5.78
CA LEU A 324 21.39 14.58 -4.93
C LEU A 324 22.19 15.26 -3.82
N GLU A 325 23.51 15.05 -3.72
CA GLU A 325 24.31 15.57 -2.60
C GLU A 325 24.39 17.10 -2.55
N GLY A 326 24.24 17.77 -3.69
CA GLY A 326 24.26 19.23 -3.79
C GLY A 326 22.92 19.92 -3.49
N LEU A 327 21.82 19.18 -3.34
CA LEU A 327 20.49 19.77 -3.17
C LEU A 327 20.25 20.20 -1.71
N VAL A 328 20.12 21.51 -1.53
CA VAL A 328 19.95 22.16 -0.23
C VAL A 328 18.79 23.17 -0.28
N VAL A 329 18.07 23.31 0.83
CA VAL A 329 17.04 24.36 0.99
C VAL A 329 17.73 25.71 1.24
N GLN A 330 17.39 26.72 0.44
CA GLN A 330 17.94 28.06 0.57
C GLN A 330 17.07 28.96 1.47
N TYR A 331 17.58 30.13 1.86
CA TYR A 331 16.88 31.09 2.72
C TYR A 331 15.58 31.68 2.13
N ASP A 332 15.37 31.52 0.82
CA ASP A 332 14.11 31.83 0.13
C ASP A 332 13.13 30.64 0.10
N LEU A 333 13.47 29.54 0.79
CA LEU A 333 12.77 28.24 0.84
C LEU A 333 12.79 27.45 -0.48
N THR A 334 13.51 27.92 -1.49
CA THR A 334 13.71 27.16 -2.73
C THR A 334 14.73 26.05 -2.51
N VAL A 335 14.55 24.91 -3.21
CA VAL A 335 15.55 23.85 -3.25
C VAL A 335 16.45 24.09 -4.44
N ARG A 336 17.75 24.29 -4.18
CA ARG A 336 18.75 24.55 -5.21
C ARG A 336 19.87 23.54 -5.17
N ASP A 337 20.44 23.27 -6.33
CA ASP A 337 21.70 22.55 -6.44
C ASP A 337 22.89 23.49 -6.15
N SER A 338 24.07 22.90 -5.98
CA SER A 338 25.33 23.57 -5.66
C SER A 338 25.78 24.60 -6.70
N ASP A 339 25.28 24.51 -7.94
CA ASP A 339 25.51 25.46 -9.03
C ASP A 339 24.56 26.69 -8.99
N GLY A 340 23.58 26.68 -8.08
CA GLY A 340 22.55 27.71 -7.95
C GLY A 340 21.28 27.46 -8.78
N SER A 341 21.22 26.37 -9.53
CA SER A 341 20.04 25.96 -10.30
C SER A 341 18.88 25.61 -9.38
N VAL A 342 17.69 26.17 -9.66
CA VAL A 342 16.48 25.91 -8.86
C VAL A 342 15.82 24.61 -9.32
N VAL A 343 15.68 23.64 -8.41
CA VAL A 343 15.02 22.35 -8.67
C VAL A 343 13.56 22.36 -8.20
N GLN A 344 13.28 22.96 -7.04
CA GLN A 344 11.92 23.15 -6.53
C GLN A 344 11.75 24.57 -5.98
N PHE A 345 10.60 25.19 -6.22
CA PHE A 345 10.27 26.52 -5.67
C PHE A 345 9.95 26.50 -4.18
N LEU A 346 9.51 25.35 -3.67
CA LEU A 346 9.27 25.11 -2.26
C LEU A 346 9.46 23.61 -2.02
N TYR A 347 10.20 23.24 -0.97
CA TYR A 347 10.45 21.83 -0.66
C TYR A 347 9.13 21.06 -0.49
N GLY A 348 8.94 19.99 -1.28
CA GLY A 348 7.72 19.17 -1.19
C GLY A 348 6.42 19.90 -1.55
N GLU A 349 6.50 21.07 -2.22
CA GLU A 349 5.38 21.98 -2.51
C GLU A 349 4.65 22.57 -1.29
N ASP A 350 5.08 22.23 -0.07
CA ASP A 350 4.48 22.72 1.18
C ASP A 350 5.49 23.29 2.19
N GLY A 351 6.79 23.07 1.97
CA GLY A 351 7.90 23.60 2.75
C GLY A 351 8.13 22.86 4.06
N LEU A 352 7.46 21.72 4.28
CA LEU A 352 7.47 21.03 5.57
C LEU A 352 8.63 20.05 5.70
N ASP A 353 9.17 19.98 6.92
CA ASP A 353 10.12 18.95 7.32
C ASP A 353 9.41 17.66 7.75
N ILE A 354 9.78 16.53 7.13
CA ILE A 354 9.08 15.25 7.24
C ILE A 354 8.96 14.77 8.70
N PRO A 355 10.03 14.76 9.53
CA PRO A 355 9.93 14.34 10.94
C PRO A 355 8.99 15.21 11.76
N LYS A 356 8.84 16.50 11.42
CA LYS A 356 7.97 17.46 12.13
C LYS A 356 6.50 17.40 11.67
N THR A 357 6.15 16.60 10.66
CA THR A 357 4.80 16.59 10.05
C THR A 357 3.78 15.63 10.67
N GLN A 358 4.21 14.61 11.43
CA GLN A 358 3.33 13.48 11.80
C GLN A 358 2.05 13.93 12.54
N PHE A 359 2.16 14.94 13.40
CA PHE A 359 1.06 15.47 14.19
C PHE A 359 0.23 16.55 13.45
N LEU A 360 0.52 16.86 12.18
CA LEU A 360 -0.30 17.75 11.33
C LEU A 360 -1.46 17.01 10.63
N GLN A 361 -1.68 15.74 10.97
CA GLN A 361 -2.79 14.94 10.42
C GLN A 361 -4.09 15.17 11.21
N PRO A 362 -5.27 15.15 10.54
CA PRO A 362 -6.56 15.38 11.20
C PRO A 362 -6.82 14.48 12.42
N LYS A 363 -6.35 13.23 12.35
CA LYS A 363 -6.48 12.24 13.43
C LYS A 363 -5.76 12.64 14.71
N GLN A 364 -4.77 13.52 14.63
CA GLN A 364 -3.94 13.97 15.75
C GLN A 364 -4.31 15.37 16.26
N PHE A 365 -5.22 16.08 15.58
CA PHE A 365 -5.72 17.36 16.06
C PHE A 365 -6.38 17.28 17.45
N PRO A 366 -7.12 16.21 17.81
CA PRO A 366 -7.61 16.02 19.18
C PRO A 366 -6.50 15.98 20.23
N PHE A 367 -5.37 15.35 19.91
CA PHE A 367 -4.21 15.29 20.82
C PHE A 367 -3.56 16.67 21.00
N LEU A 368 -3.46 17.47 19.93
CA LEU A 368 -2.97 18.86 20.05
C LEU A 368 -3.94 19.75 20.83
N ALA A 369 -5.25 19.56 20.63
CA ALA A 369 -6.28 20.29 21.36
C ALA A 369 -6.27 19.96 22.86
N SER A 370 -6.13 18.68 23.23
CA SER A 370 -6.07 18.25 24.63
C SER A 370 -4.79 18.66 25.37
N ASN A 371 -3.75 19.05 24.64
CA ASN A 371 -2.45 19.47 25.19
C ASN A 371 -2.13 20.94 24.83
N TYR A 372 -3.17 21.75 24.58
CA TYR A 372 -3.01 23.14 24.15
C TYR A 372 -2.16 23.94 25.14
N GLU A 373 -2.42 23.83 26.44
CA GLU A 373 -1.70 24.59 27.48
C GLU A 373 -0.21 24.28 27.51
N VAL A 374 0.14 23.01 27.35
CA VAL A 374 1.54 22.57 27.32
C VAL A 374 2.27 23.20 26.14
N LEU A 375 1.62 23.20 24.97
CA LEU A 375 2.17 23.77 23.74
C LEU A 375 2.25 25.30 23.77
N MET A 376 1.36 25.97 24.50
CA MET A 376 1.40 27.42 24.68
C MET A 376 2.62 27.85 25.49
N LYS A 377 2.86 27.18 26.63
CA LYS A 377 3.95 27.51 27.55
C LYS A 377 5.32 27.16 26.96
N SER A 378 5.48 25.96 26.41
CA SER A 378 6.79 25.48 25.94
C SER A 378 7.35 26.21 24.72
N LYS A 379 6.52 27.00 24.01
CA LYS A 379 6.88 27.58 22.70
C LYS A 379 6.90 29.11 22.67
N HIS A 380 6.83 29.79 23.82
CA HIS A 380 6.79 31.26 23.93
C HIS A 380 5.80 31.90 22.93
N LEU A 381 4.63 31.28 22.77
CA LEU A 381 3.73 31.58 21.66
C LEU A 381 3.24 33.04 21.66
N HIS A 382 3.10 33.63 22.85
CA HIS A 382 2.70 35.03 23.00
C HIS A 382 3.66 36.00 22.30
N GLU A 383 4.96 35.73 22.31
CA GLU A 383 5.95 36.57 21.64
C GLU A 383 5.83 36.47 20.13
N VAL A 384 5.64 35.27 19.59
CA VAL A 384 5.49 35.04 18.14
C VAL A 384 4.20 35.67 17.61
N LEU A 385 3.09 35.47 18.31
CA LEU A 385 1.79 36.04 17.92
C LEU A 385 1.80 37.57 17.94
N SER A 386 2.60 38.20 18.80
CA SER A 386 2.71 39.67 18.81
C SER A 386 3.45 40.24 17.58
N ARG A 387 4.29 39.44 16.93
CA ARG A 387 5.08 39.85 15.75
C ARG A 387 4.47 39.40 14.42
N ALA A 388 3.56 38.44 14.43
CA ALA A 388 3.00 37.83 13.23
C ALA A 388 1.72 38.54 12.74
N ASP A 389 1.61 38.81 11.42
CA ASP A 389 0.38 39.31 10.79
C ASP A 389 -0.35 38.18 10.02
N PRO A 390 -1.40 37.57 10.59
CA PRO A 390 -2.18 36.53 9.92
C PRO A 390 -3.21 37.09 8.92
N GLN A 391 -3.49 38.40 8.91
CA GLN A 391 -4.66 38.93 8.19
C GLN A 391 -4.52 38.81 6.67
N LYS A 392 -3.31 39.00 6.14
CA LYS A 392 -3.06 38.96 4.69
C LYS A 392 -3.32 37.57 4.11
N ALA A 393 -2.75 36.53 4.72
CA ALA A 393 -2.96 35.14 4.31
C ALA A 393 -4.43 34.73 4.46
N LEU A 394 -5.08 35.09 5.57
CA LEU A 394 -6.51 34.79 5.78
C LEU A 394 -7.42 35.47 4.75
N ARG A 395 -7.15 36.73 4.38
CA ARG A 395 -7.87 37.42 3.30
C ARG A 395 -7.68 36.72 1.95
N HIS A 396 -6.47 36.23 1.68
CA HIS A 396 -6.16 35.47 0.49
C HIS A 396 -6.97 34.15 0.42
N PHE A 397 -7.00 33.39 1.51
CA PHE A 397 -7.83 32.18 1.60
C PHE A 397 -9.33 32.45 1.43
N LYS A 398 -9.83 33.58 1.97
CA LYS A 398 -11.22 34.01 1.73
C LYS A 398 -11.48 34.26 0.24
N ALA A 399 -10.53 34.86 -0.49
CA ALA A 399 -10.64 35.07 -1.94
C ALA A 399 -10.67 33.74 -2.71
N ILE A 400 -9.80 32.79 -2.37
CA ILE A 400 -9.77 31.44 -2.96
C ILE A 400 -11.12 30.72 -2.71
N LYS A 401 -11.59 30.67 -1.45
CA LYS A 401 -12.88 30.05 -1.09
C LYS A 401 -14.06 30.70 -1.83
N LYS A 402 -14.05 32.03 -1.96
CA LYS A 402 -15.06 32.78 -2.73
C LYS A 402 -15.02 32.40 -4.21
N TRP A 403 -13.84 32.21 -4.80
CA TRP A 403 -13.71 31.75 -6.18
C TRP A 403 -14.23 30.32 -6.36
N GLN A 404 -13.84 29.40 -5.47
CA GLN A 404 -14.27 27.99 -5.49
C GLN A 404 -15.79 27.83 -5.35
N SER A 405 -16.41 28.62 -4.46
CA SER A 405 -17.88 28.60 -4.29
C SER A 405 -18.64 29.02 -5.56
N LYS A 406 -18.05 29.87 -6.39
CA LYS A 406 -18.64 30.33 -7.66
C LYS A 406 -18.38 29.36 -8.82
N HIS A 407 -17.41 28.46 -8.70
CA HIS A 407 -16.95 27.55 -9.76
C HIS A 407 -16.87 26.11 -9.25
N SER A 408 -18.03 25.51 -8.96
CA SER A 408 -18.14 24.16 -8.37
C SER A 408 -17.69 23.00 -9.27
N ASN A 409 -17.54 23.22 -10.58
CA ASN A 409 -17.15 22.20 -11.55
C ASN A 409 -15.71 22.44 -12.06
N THR A 410 -14.72 22.05 -11.26
CA THR A 410 -13.28 22.33 -11.46
C THR A 410 -12.62 21.56 -12.60
N LEU A 411 -13.25 20.48 -13.09
CA LEU A 411 -12.61 19.52 -14.02
C LEU A 411 -12.62 19.98 -15.50
N LEU A 412 -13.39 21.00 -15.85
CA LEU A 412 -13.46 21.53 -17.21
C LEU A 412 -13.09 23.01 -17.18
N ARG A 413 -11.81 23.33 -17.43
CA ARG A 413 -11.36 24.72 -17.64
C ARG A 413 -12.01 25.25 -18.92
N LYS A 414 -13.18 25.86 -18.80
CA LYS A 414 -13.86 26.52 -19.91
C LYS A 414 -13.32 27.94 -20.04
N GLY A 415 -12.56 28.20 -21.10
CA GLY A 415 -12.10 29.54 -21.45
C GLY A 415 -13.28 30.49 -21.73
N ALA A 416 -13.02 31.80 -21.68
CA ALA A 416 -14.03 32.83 -21.94
C ALA A 416 -14.75 32.62 -23.29
N PHE A 417 -13.97 32.26 -24.32
CA PHE A 417 -14.47 31.93 -25.66
C PHE A 417 -15.36 30.67 -25.66
N LEU A 418 -15.04 29.65 -24.86
CA LEU A 418 -15.85 28.42 -24.79
C LEU A 418 -17.20 28.65 -24.12
N ASN A 419 -17.25 29.51 -23.09
CA ASN A 419 -18.51 29.88 -22.46
C ASN A 419 -19.40 30.72 -23.40
N TYR A 420 -18.77 31.59 -24.19
CA TYR A 420 -19.45 32.34 -25.25
C TYR A 420 -19.94 31.42 -26.37
N SER A 421 -19.09 30.50 -26.82
CA SER A 421 -19.40 29.58 -27.91
C SER A 421 -20.59 28.69 -27.54
N GLN A 422 -20.65 28.14 -26.32
CA GLN A 422 -21.80 27.34 -25.87
C GLN A 422 -23.13 28.10 -25.92
N LYS A 423 -23.12 29.41 -25.65
CA LYS A 423 -24.33 30.23 -25.68
C LYS A 423 -24.78 30.55 -27.11
N ILE A 424 -23.82 30.79 -28.00
CA ILE A 424 -24.07 31.23 -29.38
C ILE A 424 -24.16 30.05 -30.37
N GLN A 425 -23.71 28.85 -29.98
CA GLN A 425 -23.68 27.67 -30.84
C GLN A 425 -25.06 27.32 -31.42
N ALA A 426 -26.13 27.43 -30.63
CA ALA A 426 -27.48 27.18 -31.12
C ALA A 426 -27.92 28.23 -32.16
N ALA A 427 -27.59 29.51 -31.95
CA ALA A 427 -27.93 30.60 -32.87
C ALA A 427 -27.14 30.51 -34.18
N VAL A 428 -25.86 30.13 -34.14
CA VAL A 428 -25.04 29.99 -35.36
C VAL A 428 -25.37 28.71 -36.12
N LYS A 429 -25.74 27.62 -35.43
CA LYS A 429 -26.25 26.41 -36.09
C LYS A 429 -27.57 26.66 -36.82
N ALA A 430 -28.42 27.56 -36.29
CA ALA A 430 -29.67 27.92 -36.95
C ALA A 430 -29.47 28.73 -38.25
N LEU A 431 -28.27 29.27 -38.50
CA LEU A 431 -27.94 29.99 -39.74
C LEU A 431 -27.64 29.06 -40.93
N ASN A 432 -27.63 27.74 -40.75
CA ASN A 432 -27.44 26.72 -41.81
C ASN A 432 -26.38 27.11 -42.86
N LEU A 433 -25.17 27.43 -42.41
CA LEU A 433 -24.08 27.86 -43.29
C LEU A 433 -23.54 26.65 -44.08
N GLU A 434 -23.70 26.66 -45.40
CA GLU A 434 -23.13 25.64 -46.28
C GLU A 434 -21.65 25.96 -46.59
N GLY A 435 -20.75 25.03 -46.29
CA GLY A 435 -19.32 25.17 -46.61
C GLY A 435 -18.49 23.96 -46.19
N THR A 436 -17.38 23.72 -46.90
CA THR A 436 -16.47 22.60 -46.64
C THR A 436 -15.57 22.88 -45.44
N ASN A 437 -15.27 21.83 -44.65
CA ASN A 437 -14.32 21.91 -43.53
C ASN A 437 -12.91 22.19 -44.04
N GLN A 438 -12.42 23.42 -43.87
CA GLN A 438 -11.02 23.75 -44.08
C GLN A 438 -10.25 23.61 -42.74
N ASN A 439 -9.15 22.86 -42.74
CA ASN A 439 -8.26 22.67 -41.59
C ASN A 439 -8.96 22.15 -40.30
N GLY A 440 -9.99 21.32 -40.45
CA GLY A 440 -10.72 20.73 -39.33
C GLY A 440 -11.62 21.69 -38.55
N ARG A 441 -11.84 22.92 -39.05
CA ARG A 441 -12.77 23.90 -38.47
C ARG A 441 -13.94 24.14 -39.43
N SER A 442 -15.15 24.05 -38.90
CA SER A 442 -16.36 24.24 -39.68
C SER A 442 -16.63 25.73 -39.97
N PRO A 443 -17.42 26.08 -41.01
CA PRO A 443 -17.80 27.46 -41.30
C PRO A 443 -18.46 28.17 -40.11
N GLU A 444 -19.27 27.44 -39.33
CA GLU A 444 -19.90 27.93 -38.11
C GLU A 444 -18.85 28.32 -37.05
N THR A 445 -17.78 27.53 -36.95
CA THR A 445 -16.68 27.81 -36.00
C THR A 445 -15.96 29.11 -36.37
N HIS A 446 -15.76 29.38 -37.66
CA HIS A 446 -15.15 30.63 -38.13
C HIS A 446 -16.07 31.83 -37.89
N GLN A 447 -17.38 31.68 -38.12
CA GLN A 447 -18.34 32.74 -37.84
C GLN A 447 -18.39 33.07 -36.35
N MET A 448 -18.36 32.05 -35.47
CA MET A 448 -18.30 32.26 -34.02
C MET A 448 -17.03 32.97 -33.57
N LEU A 449 -15.88 32.71 -34.22
CA LEU A 449 -14.62 33.41 -33.95
C LEU A 449 -14.69 34.88 -34.37
N ARG A 450 -15.28 35.19 -35.53
CA ARG A 450 -15.50 36.57 -35.99
C ARG A 450 -16.42 37.33 -35.03
N MET A 451 -17.57 36.74 -34.68
CA MET A 451 -18.49 37.33 -33.72
C MET A 451 -17.87 37.54 -32.34
N TRP A 452 -16.92 36.69 -31.92
CA TRP A 452 -16.17 36.91 -30.68
C TRP A 452 -15.16 38.05 -30.80
N ALA A 453 -14.49 38.20 -31.94
CA ALA A 453 -13.53 39.27 -32.22
C ALA A 453 -14.21 40.65 -32.34
N GLU A 454 -15.42 40.69 -32.88
CA GLU A 454 -16.25 41.89 -33.04
C GLU A 454 -17.02 42.27 -31.76
N LEU A 455 -17.07 41.38 -30.77
CA LEU A 455 -17.76 41.64 -29.50
C LEU A 455 -17.15 42.83 -28.76
N ASP A 456 -17.99 43.69 -28.21
CA ASP A 456 -17.58 44.84 -27.40
C ASP A 456 -16.76 44.42 -26.18
N GLU A 457 -15.81 45.27 -25.78
CA GLU A 457 -14.86 44.95 -24.71
C GLU A 457 -15.57 44.73 -23.36
N GLN A 458 -16.70 45.41 -23.11
CA GLN A 458 -17.47 45.25 -21.88
C GLN A 458 -18.13 43.86 -21.80
N SER A 459 -18.75 43.39 -22.89
CA SER A 459 -19.32 42.05 -22.98
C SER A 459 -18.23 40.98 -22.93
N ARG A 460 -17.08 41.21 -23.58
CA ARG A 460 -15.94 40.29 -23.53
C ARG A 460 -15.41 40.15 -22.09
N ARG A 461 -15.30 41.26 -21.35
CA ARG A 461 -14.92 41.28 -19.93
C ARG A 461 -15.89 40.49 -19.04
N LYS A 462 -17.19 40.43 -19.35
CA LYS A 462 -18.16 39.58 -18.60
C LYS A 462 -17.81 38.10 -18.71
N TYR A 463 -17.45 37.63 -19.91
CA TYR A 463 -17.03 36.24 -20.12
C TYR A 463 -15.63 35.96 -19.57
N GLN A 464 -14.70 36.92 -19.66
CA GLN A 464 -13.37 36.81 -19.05
C GLN A 464 -13.44 36.75 -17.52
N LYS A 465 -14.28 37.56 -16.86
CA LYS A 465 -14.49 37.49 -15.40
C LYS A 465 -15.04 36.13 -14.95
N LYS A 466 -15.90 35.50 -15.75
CA LYS A 466 -16.43 34.15 -15.51
C LYS A 466 -15.41 33.03 -15.81
N ALA A 467 -14.37 33.33 -16.59
CA ALA A 467 -13.29 32.41 -16.90
C ALA A 467 -11.98 32.78 -16.18
N ALA A 468 -12.05 33.67 -15.19
CA ALA A 468 -10.89 34.11 -14.43
C ALA A 468 -10.25 32.91 -13.73
N PRO A 469 -8.92 32.75 -13.78
CA PRO A 469 -8.24 31.66 -13.10
C PRO A 469 -8.49 31.75 -11.58
N CYS A 470 -8.39 30.60 -10.91
CA CYS A 470 -8.30 30.59 -9.46
C CYS A 470 -7.09 31.45 -9.06
N PRO A 471 -7.20 32.27 -7.99
CA PRO A 471 -6.01 32.88 -7.40
C PRO A 471 -4.96 31.81 -7.10
N ASP A 472 -3.68 32.17 -7.22
CA ASP A 472 -2.58 31.26 -6.96
C ASP A 472 -2.62 30.75 -5.50
N PRO A 473 -2.01 29.60 -5.18
CA PRO A 473 -1.98 29.09 -3.81
C PRO A 473 -1.39 30.10 -2.82
N SER A 474 -1.85 30.09 -1.56
CA SER A 474 -1.32 31.00 -0.54
C SER A 474 0.20 30.92 -0.40
N LEU A 475 0.77 29.70 -0.50
CA LEU A 475 2.20 29.45 -0.34
C LEU A 475 3.07 30.04 -1.46
N SER A 476 2.52 30.25 -2.66
CA SER A 476 3.29 30.86 -3.75
C SER A 476 3.32 32.39 -3.69
N VAL A 477 2.32 32.99 -3.03
CA VAL A 477 2.22 34.45 -2.86
C VAL A 477 2.84 34.92 -1.56
N TRP A 478 2.60 34.17 -0.48
CA TRP A 478 2.99 34.53 0.89
C TRP A 478 3.94 33.49 1.44
N ARG A 479 5.18 33.89 1.71
CA ARG A 479 6.18 33.00 2.29
C ARG A 479 5.73 32.50 3.67
N PRO A 480 5.72 31.17 3.91
CA PRO A 480 5.18 30.59 5.14
C PRO A 480 6.06 30.81 6.38
N ASP A 481 7.34 31.14 6.20
CA ASP A 481 8.27 31.46 7.29
C ASP A 481 7.98 32.84 7.92
N ILE A 482 7.51 33.80 7.11
CA ILE A 482 7.21 35.18 7.54
C ILE A 482 5.73 35.36 7.87
N TYR A 483 4.84 34.90 6.98
CA TYR A 483 3.41 35.15 7.10
C TYR A 483 2.70 33.99 7.79
N LEU A 484 2.32 34.21 9.05
CA LEU A 484 1.47 33.28 9.79
C LEU A 484 0.17 33.04 9.03
N ALA A 485 -0.35 31.81 9.11
CA ALA A 485 -1.51 31.32 8.37
C ALA A 485 -1.30 31.14 6.86
N SER A 486 -0.11 31.39 6.30
CA SER A 486 0.21 30.90 4.95
C SER A 486 0.51 29.40 5.02
N VAL A 487 -0.47 28.59 4.64
CA VAL A 487 -0.45 27.13 4.73
C VAL A 487 -0.85 26.51 3.39
N SER A 488 -0.73 25.19 3.25
CA SER A 488 -1.24 24.51 2.06
C SER A 488 -2.77 24.48 2.04
N GLU A 489 -3.38 24.53 0.86
CA GLU A 489 -4.85 24.44 0.72
C GLU A 489 -5.41 23.11 1.23
N THR A 490 -4.63 22.04 1.13
CA THR A 490 -5.01 20.72 1.61
C THR A 490 -5.05 20.69 3.13
N PHE A 491 -4.10 21.35 3.80
CA PHE A 491 -4.09 21.51 5.26
C PHE A 491 -5.23 22.40 5.74
N GLU A 492 -5.45 23.55 5.08
CA GLU A 492 -6.57 24.43 5.38
C GLU A 492 -7.93 23.71 5.30
N LYS A 493 -8.14 22.88 4.25
CA LYS A 493 -9.35 22.04 4.13
C LYS A 493 -9.48 21.03 5.27
N LYS A 494 -8.37 20.43 5.71
CA LYS A 494 -8.33 19.50 6.85
C LYS A 494 -8.69 20.20 8.16
N VAL A 495 -8.16 21.41 8.39
CA VAL A 495 -8.46 22.23 9.57
C VAL A 495 -9.93 22.66 9.58
N ASP A 496 -10.48 23.11 8.45
CA ASP A 496 -11.89 23.46 8.33
C ASP A 496 -12.81 22.25 8.58
N GLY A 497 -12.45 21.07 8.06
CA GLY A 497 -13.18 19.83 8.29
C GLY A 497 -13.24 19.47 9.78
N TYR A 498 -12.09 19.47 10.44
CA TYR A 498 -12.01 19.20 11.87
C TYR A 498 -12.73 20.27 12.72
N SER A 499 -12.65 21.55 12.34
CA SER A 499 -13.35 22.63 13.05
C SER A 499 -14.86 22.40 13.06
N ARG A 500 -15.44 21.89 11.96
CA ARG A 500 -16.86 21.53 11.88
C ARG A 500 -17.20 20.32 12.76
N GLU A 501 -16.37 19.29 12.73
CA GLU A 501 -16.54 18.10 13.57
C GLU A 501 -16.47 18.44 15.05
N TRP A 502 -15.50 19.27 15.44
CA TRP A 502 -15.31 19.69 16.81
C TRP A 502 -16.45 20.59 17.30
N ALA A 503 -16.96 21.52 16.46
CA ALA A 503 -18.16 22.29 16.79
C ALA A 503 -19.39 21.38 17.04
N ALA A 504 -19.60 20.38 16.19
CA ALA A 504 -20.69 19.42 16.35
C ALA A 504 -20.54 18.49 17.57
N GLN A 505 -19.30 18.24 18.03
CA GLN A 505 -19.02 17.50 19.25
C GLN A 505 -19.20 18.37 20.51
N ALA A 506 -18.73 19.62 20.46
CA ALA A 506 -18.90 20.58 21.55
C ALA A 506 -20.38 20.86 21.87
N GLU A 507 -21.26 20.84 20.86
CA GLU A 507 -22.72 20.94 21.06
C GLU A 507 -23.33 19.72 21.79
N LYS A 508 -22.67 18.55 21.76
CA LYS A 508 -23.15 17.30 22.37
C LYS A 508 -22.52 17.04 23.74
N SER A 509 -21.39 17.66 24.06
CA SER A 509 -20.65 17.49 25.31
C SER A 509 -21.20 18.42 26.40
N TYR A 510 -21.38 17.88 27.61
CA TYR A 510 -21.85 18.66 28.78
C TYR A 510 -20.78 19.60 29.36
N GLU A 511 -19.50 19.40 29.04
CA GLU A 511 -18.38 20.25 29.47
C GLU A 511 -18.01 21.27 28.39
N LYS A 512 -18.00 22.56 28.75
CA LYS A 512 -17.46 23.63 27.91
C LYS A 512 -15.94 23.54 27.92
N SER A 513 -15.35 23.14 26.80
CA SER A 513 -13.92 23.31 26.56
C SER A 513 -13.55 24.80 26.68
N GLU A 514 -12.53 25.14 27.48
CA GLU A 514 -12.00 26.51 27.58
C GLU A 514 -11.33 27.01 26.28
N LEU A 515 -11.08 26.10 25.33
CA LEU A 515 -10.43 26.40 24.06
C LEU A 515 -11.46 26.99 23.08
N SER A 516 -11.14 28.14 22.48
CA SER A 516 -11.92 28.71 21.37
C SER A 516 -11.46 28.16 20.00
N LEU A 517 -12.36 28.09 19.01
CA LEU A 517 -12.05 27.76 17.60
C LEU A 517 -10.88 28.55 17.03
N ASP A 518 -10.84 29.85 17.28
CA ASP A 518 -9.79 30.71 16.74
C ASP A 518 -8.42 30.40 17.35
N ARG A 519 -8.36 30.10 18.66
CA ARG A 519 -7.14 29.66 19.34
C ARG A 519 -6.64 28.32 18.84
N LEU A 520 -7.53 27.35 18.66
CA LEU A 520 -7.17 26.03 18.09
C LEU A 520 -6.61 26.17 16.67
N ARG A 521 -7.26 26.97 15.83
CA ARG A 521 -6.82 27.24 14.47
C ARG A 521 -5.46 27.92 14.43
N THR A 522 -5.26 28.90 15.30
CA THR A 522 -3.97 29.61 15.46
C THR A 522 -2.87 28.65 15.91
N LEU A 523 -3.15 27.75 16.86
CA LEU A 523 -2.20 26.71 17.28
C LEU A 523 -1.79 25.81 16.11
N LEU A 524 -2.75 25.35 15.30
CA LEU A 524 -2.47 24.47 14.16
C LEU A 524 -1.64 25.19 13.08
N GLN A 525 -1.93 26.47 12.83
CA GLN A 525 -1.16 27.30 11.89
C GLN A 525 0.26 27.58 12.40
N LEU A 526 0.42 27.82 13.69
CA LEU A 526 1.74 27.94 14.30
C LEU A 526 2.52 26.62 14.18
N LYS A 527 1.87 25.50 14.49
CA LYS A 527 2.49 24.18 14.39
C LYS A 527 3.00 23.96 12.97
N TRP A 528 2.20 24.30 11.95
CA TRP A 528 2.62 24.27 10.55
C TRP A 528 3.90 25.07 10.32
N GLN A 529 3.93 26.34 10.74
CA GLN A 529 5.09 27.22 10.55
C GLN A 529 6.35 26.70 11.26
N ARG A 530 6.21 26.10 12.44
CA ARG A 530 7.33 25.47 13.16
C ARG A 530 7.79 24.14 12.57
N SER A 531 6.93 23.49 11.78
CA SER A 531 7.25 22.26 11.06
C SER A 531 7.89 22.55 9.69
N LEU A 532 8.20 23.80 9.35
CA LEU A 532 8.94 24.12 8.14
C LEU A 532 10.35 23.53 8.17
N CYS A 533 10.86 23.23 6.98
CA CYS A 533 12.24 22.81 6.76
C CYS A 533 13.17 24.01 6.95
N ASP A 534 14.25 23.79 7.70
CA ASP A 534 15.22 24.82 8.02
C ASP A 534 16.12 25.11 6.81
N PRO A 535 16.43 26.37 6.48
CA PRO A 535 17.40 26.69 5.44
C PRO A 535 18.78 26.09 5.75
N GLY A 536 19.42 25.52 4.75
CA GLY A 536 20.68 24.76 4.88
C GLY A 536 20.48 23.26 4.98
N GLU A 537 19.24 22.76 5.11
CA GLU A 537 18.98 21.33 5.19
C GLU A 537 19.32 20.61 3.87
N ALA A 538 20.11 19.54 3.97
CA ALA A 538 20.54 18.72 2.83
C ALA A 538 19.45 17.75 2.38
N VAL A 539 18.34 18.30 1.89
CA VAL A 539 17.14 17.55 1.50
C VAL A 539 17.40 16.51 0.41
N GLY A 540 18.38 16.73 -0.47
CA GLY A 540 18.75 15.73 -1.47
C GLY A 540 19.38 14.48 -0.88
N LEU A 541 20.25 14.63 0.13
CA LEU A 541 20.83 13.49 0.85
C LEU A 541 19.77 12.73 1.63
N LEU A 542 18.86 13.43 2.32
CA LEU A 542 17.75 12.82 3.04
C LEU A 542 16.81 12.06 2.10
N ALA A 543 16.46 12.64 0.95
CA ALA A 543 15.66 11.98 -0.08
C ALA A 543 16.36 10.73 -0.64
N ALA A 544 17.66 10.82 -0.91
CA ALA A 544 18.46 9.70 -1.41
C ALA A 544 18.51 8.54 -0.40
N GLN A 545 18.76 8.84 0.89
CA GLN A 545 18.78 7.86 1.96
C GLN A 545 17.41 7.23 2.18
N SER A 546 16.34 8.04 2.16
CA SER A 546 14.96 7.58 2.33
C SER A 546 14.48 6.63 1.23
N ILE A 547 15.14 6.63 0.05
CA ILE A 547 14.88 5.66 -1.03
C ILE A 547 15.84 4.47 -0.93
N GLY A 548 17.13 4.73 -0.70
CA GLY A 548 18.18 3.73 -0.73
C GLY A 548 18.16 2.78 0.47
N GLU A 549 18.05 3.31 1.70
CA GLU A 549 18.07 2.51 2.92
C GLU A 549 16.88 1.53 3.01
N PRO A 550 15.62 1.92 2.74
CA PRO A 550 14.53 0.94 2.72
C PRO A 550 14.73 -0.13 1.64
N SER A 551 15.34 0.23 0.49
CA SER A 551 15.64 -0.73 -0.58
C SER A 551 16.66 -1.78 -0.15
N THR A 552 17.70 -1.39 0.59
CA THR A 552 18.68 -2.33 1.16
C THR A 552 18.05 -3.18 2.26
N GLN A 553 17.27 -2.57 3.17
CA GLN A 553 16.54 -3.31 4.22
C GLN A 553 15.54 -4.32 3.66
N MET A 554 14.78 -3.96 2.63
CA MET A 554 13.87 -4.89 1.94
C MET A 554 14.61 -6.10 1.38
N THR A 555 15.85 -5.89 0.94
CA THR A 555 16.70 -6.98 0.45
C THR A 555 17.12 -7.93 1.57
N LEU A 556 17.60 -7.36 2.67
CA LEU A 556 18.09 -8.10 3.83
C LEU A 556 16.96 -8.87 4.54
N ASN A 557 15.76 -8.29 4.60
CA ASN A 557 14.60 -8.90 5.28
C ASN A 557 14.03 -10.12 4.56
N THR A 558 14.40 -10.37 3.29
CA THR A 558 13.95 -11.56 2.53
C THR A 558 14.27 -12.86 3.25
N PHE A 559 15.37 -12.91 4.00
CA PHE A 559 15.75 -14.09 4.78
C PHE A 559 14.70 -14.50 5.81
N HIS A 560 14.07 -13.53 6.48
CA HIS A 560 13.07 -13.78 7.52
C HIS A 560 11.70 -14.20 6.96
N PHE A 561 11.47 -14.02 5.66
CA PHE A 561 10.22 -14.36 4.97
C PHE A 561 10.40 -15.44 3.89
N ALA A 562 11.56 -16.10 3.88
CA ALA A 562 11.91 -17.15 2.92
C ALA A 562 10.82 -18.23 2.84
N GLY A 563 10.37 -18.55 1.63
CA GLY A 563 9.33 -19.56 1.39
C GLY A 563 7.89 -19.03 1.33
N ARG A 564 7.64 -17.71 1.46
CA ARG A 564 6.30 -17.11 1.26
C ARG A 564 6.34 -15.93 0.28
N GLY A 565 5.88 -16.14 -0.95
CA GLY A 565 5.96 -15.14 -2.02
C GLY A 565 5.10 -13.89 -1.82
N GLU A 566 4.05 -13.94 -0.98
CA GLU A 566 3.24 -12.75 -0.64
C GLU A 566 4.05 -11.65 0.07
N MET A 567 5.17 -11.99 0.72
CA MET A 567 6.00 -11.07 1.50
C MET A 567 7.35 -10.75 0.82
N ASN A 568 7.58 -11.23 -0.40
CA ASN A 568 8.83 -11.00 -1.15
C ASN A 568 8.83 -9.61 -1.81
N VAL A 569 9.14 -8.57 -1.03
CA VAL A 569 9.17 -7.16 -1.50
C VAL A 569 10.33 -6.87 -2.47
N THR A 570 11.33 -7.75 -2.56
CA THR A 570 12.53 -7.55 -3.40
C THR A 570 12.29 -7.59 -4.90
N LEU A 571 11.10 -8.03 -5.35
CA LEU A 571 10.67 -7.96 -6.75
C LEU A 571 10.61 -6.51 -7.27
N GLY A 572 10.52 -5.50 -6.40
CA GLY A 572 10.49 -4.08 -6.78
C GLY A 572 11.85 -3.47 -7.15
N ILE A 573 12.96 -4.01 -6.65
CA ILE A 573 14.30 -3.41 -6.85
C ILE A 573 14.73 -3.37 -8.32
N PRO A 574 14.54 -4.44 -9.12
CA PRO A 574 14.79 -4.39 -10.56
C PRO A 574 14.01 -3.26 -11.25
N ARG A 575 12.77 -3.01 -10.82
CA ARG A 575 11.95 -1.93 -11.36
C ARG A 575 12.45 -0.55 -10.94
N LEU A 576 12.86 -0.38 -9.68
CA LEU A 576 13.49 0.86 -9.20
C LEU A 576 14.75 1.20 -10.01
N ARG A 577 15.60 0.20 -10.29
CA ARG A 577 16.78 0.38 -11.13
C ARG A 577 16.43 0.78 -12.57
N GLU A 578 15.41 0.14 -13.14
CA GLU A 578 14.94 0.46 -14.49
C GLU A 578 14.44 1.90 -14.61
N ILE A 579 13.75 2.41 -13.58
CA ILE A 579 13.24 3.79 -13.51
C ILE A 579 14.36 4.79 -13.22
N LEU A 580 15.13 4.59 -12.14
CA LEU A 580 16.00 5.62 -11.58
C LEU A 580 17.42 5.61 -12.15
N MET A 581 17.96 4.44 -12.51
CA MET A 581 19.38 4.33 -12.89
C MET A 581 19.58 4.28 -14.39
N VAL A 582 18.74 3.50 -15.09
CA VAL A 582 18.91 3.26 -16.53
C VAL A 582 18.03 4.21 -17.35
N ALA A 583 16.90 4.67 -16.80
CA ALA A 583 15.86 5.37 -17.53
C ALA A 583 15.55 4.64 -18.86
N SER A 584 15.36 3.31 -18.79
CA SER A 584 15.31 2.46 -19.98
C SER A 584 14.13 2.82 -20.87
N ALA A 585 14.40 3.11 -22.14
CA ALA A 585 13.34 3.26 -23.15
C ALA A 585 12.60 1.94 -23.38
N ASN A 586 13.32 0.82 -23.28
CA ASN A 586 12.77 -0.53 -23.44
C ASN A 586 12.54 -1.15 -22.06
N ILE A 587 11.35 -0.92 -21.52
CA ILE A 587 10.96 -1.53 -20.25
C ILE A 587 10.56 -3.00 -20.44
N LYS A 588 10.89 -3.87 -19.49
CA LYS A 588 10.63 -5.33 -19.62
C LYS A 588 9.15 -5.67 -19.71
N THR A 589 8.32 -4.98 -18.93
CA THR A 589 6.87 -5.21 -18.84
C THR A 589 6.11 -3.89 -19.01
N PRO A 590 5.97 -3.35 -20.24
CA PRO A 590 5.20 -2.15 -20.47
C PRO A 590 3.71 -2.40 -20.23
N MET A 591 3.08 -1.56 -19.43
CA MET A 591 1.67 -1.68 -19.06
C MET A 591 0.98 -0.32 -19.13
N MET A 592 -0.24 -0.32 -19.68
CA MET A 592 -1.09 0.86 -19.85
C MET A 592 -2.44 0.62 -19.19
N SER A 593 -2.85 1.52 -18.30
CA SER A 593 -4.19 1.50 -17.70
C SER A 593 -5.12 2.41 -18.49
N VAL A 594 -6.18 1.84 -19.08
CA VAL A 594 -7.17 2.58 -19.86
C VAL A 594 -8.40 2.84 -18.99
N PRO A 595 -8.68 4.09 -18.57
CA PRO A 595 -9.88 4.39 -17.80
C PRO A 595 -11.13 4.24 -18.67
N VAL A 596 -12.17 3.64 -18.11
CA VAL A 596 -13.45 3.38 -18.80
C VAL A 596 -14.57 4.14 -18.12
N PHE A 597 -15.54 4.61 -18.90
CA PHE A 597 -16.71 5.30 -18.35
C PHE A 597 -17.51 4.38 -17.42
N SER A 598 -17.99 4.91 -16.29
CA SER A 598 -18.76 4.19 -15.26
C SER A 598 -20.22 3.91 -15.66
N THR A 599 -20.53 3.89 -16.95
CA THR A 599 -21.88 3.62 -17.46
C THR A 599 -22.08 2.11 -17.63
N LYS A 600 -23.26 1.58 -17.26
CA LYS A 600 -23.61 0.16 -17.49
C LYS A 600 -23.37 -0.30 -18.94
N LYS A 601 -23.63 0.59 -19.91
CA LYS A 601 -23.36 0.35 -21.34
C LYS A 601 -21.86 0.20 -21.63
N ALA A 602 -21.02 1.05 -21.04
CA ALA A 602 -19.59 1.00 -21.21
C ALA A 602 -19.01 -0.29 -20.61
N LEU A 603 -19.37 -0.64 -19.37
CA LEU A 603 -18.90 -1.88 -18.71
C LEU A 603 -19.22 -3.15 -19.50
N LYS A 604 -20.39 -3.22 -20.14
CA LYS A 604 -20.73 -4.33 -21.06
C LYS A 604 -19.81 -4.36 -22.30
N LYS A 605 -19.50 -3.19 -22.87
CA LYS A 605 -18.61 -3.05 -24.04
C LYS A 605 -17.13 -3.29 -23.73
N VAL A 606 -16.68 -3.08 -22.49
CA VAL A 606 -15.27 -3.27 -22.11
C VAL A 606 -14.77 -4.69 -22.40
N LYS A 607 -15.59 -5.72 -22.18
CA LYS A 607 -15.21 -7.10 -22.48
C LYS A 607 -14.96 -7.31 -23.98
N SER A 608 -15.75 -6.68 -24.84
CA SER A 608 -15.59 -6.73 -26.30
C SER A 608 -14.36 -5.92 -26.74
N LEU A 609 -14.18 -4.72 -26.19
CA LEU A 609 -13.01 -3.88 -26.47
C LEU A 609 -11.69 -4.55 -26.05
N LYS A 610 -11.67 -5.24 -24.91
CA LYS A 610 -10.51 -6.02 -24.45
C LYS A 610 -10.08 -7.05 -25.49
N LYS A 611 -11.05 -7.76 -26.09
CA LYS A 611 -10.78 -8.75 -27.14
C LYS A 611 -10.20 -8.08 -28.39
N GLN A 612 -10.79 -6.96 -28.83
CA GLN A 612 -10.34 -6.22 -30.01
C GLN A 612 -8.93 -5.63 -29.87
N LEU A 613 -8.54 -5.18 -28.68
CA LEU A 613 -7.20 -4.65 -28.42
C LEU A 613 -6.14 -5.74 -28.23
N THR A 614 -6.55 -6.99 -28.00
CA THR A 614 -5.61 -8.09 -27.79
C THR A 614 -5.03 -8.49 -29.13
N ARG A 615 -3.69 -8.46 -29.26
CA ARG A 615 -3.00 -8.97 -30.44
C ARG A 615 -3.33 -10.45 -30.62
N VAL A 616 -3.73 -10.82 -31.83
CA VAL A 616 -3.94 -12.20 -32.24
C VAL A 616 -2.82 -12.59 -33.19
N CYS A 617 -2.16 -13.71 -32.93
CA CYS A 617 -1.13 -14.27 -33.81
C CYS A 617 -1.77 -15.31 -34.75
N LEU A 618 -1.25 -15.45 -35.98
CA LEU A 618 -1.76 -16.42 -36.95
C LEU A 618 -1.78 -17.86 -36.40
N GLY A 619 -0.78 -18.23 -35.60
CA GLY A 619 -0.71 -19.53 -34.96
C GLY A 619 -1.87 -19.82 -33.98
N GLU A 620 -2.61 -18.80 -33.53
CA GLU A 620 -3.78 -18.99 -32.66
C GLU A 620 -5.06 -19.35 -33.44
N VAL A 621 -5.09 -19.10 -34.76
CA VAL A 621 -6.26 -19.40 -35.63
C VAL A 621 -6.01 -20.56 -36.60
N LEU A 622 -4.76 -21.02 -36.67
CA LEU A 622 -4.32 -22.08 -37.57
C LEU A 622 -4.37 -23.43 -36.86
N GLU A 623 -4.98 -24.42 -37.51
CA GLU A 623 -5.02 -25.79 -37.01
C GLU A 623 -3.77 -26.55 -37.42
N LYS A 624 -3.44 -26.52 -38.72
CA LYS A 624 -2.21 -27.13 -39.26
C LYS A 624 -1.84 -26.56 -40.63
N ILE A 625 -0.60 -26.83 -41.05
CA ILE A 625 -0.10 -26.54 -42.40
C ILE A 625 0.41 -27.87 -42.98
N ASP A 626 -0.20 -28.31 -44.08
CA ASP A 626 0.32 -29.45 -44.84
C ASP A 626 1.26 -28.89 -45.93
N VAL A 627 2.52 -29.33 -45.95
CA VAL A 627 3.52 -28.92 -46.94
C VAL A 627 3.85 -30.12 -47.82
N GLN A 628 3.56 -30.03 -49.12
CA GLN A 628 3.92 -31.03 -50.11
C GLN A 628 5.03 -30.49 -51.00
N GLU A 629 6.20 -31.12 -50.95
CA GLU A 629 7.32 -30.80 -51.82
C GLU A 629 7.33 -31.78 -53.01
N SER A 630 7.41 -31.24 -54.22
CA SER A 630 7.57 -32.03 -55.44
C SER A 630 8.68 -31.45 -56.30
N PHE A 631 9.38 -32.33 -57.01
CA PHE A 631 10.43 -31.95 -57.95
C PHE A 631 9.90 -32.11 -59.36
N SER A 632 9.92 -31.04 -60.14
CA SER A 632 9.56 -31.07 -61.56
C SER A 632 10.78 -30.72 -62.42
N MET A 633 11.09 -31.58 -63.39
CA MET A 633 12.03 -31.28 -64.46
C MET A 633 11.24 -30.84 -65.69
N GLY A 634 11.44 -29.59 -66.12
CA GLY A 634 10.89 -29.11 -67.38
C GLY A 634 11.69 -29.62 -68.59
N GLU A 635 11.08 -29.57 -69.78
CA GLU A 635 11.64 -30.07 -71.06
C GLU A 635 12.98 -29.41 -71.49
N ARG A 636 13.44 -28.36 -70.79
CA ARG A 636 14.70 -27.63 -71.06
C ARG A 636 15.71 -27.64 -69.89
N GLN A 637 15.88 -28.75 -69.17
CA GLN A 637 16.84 -28.93 -68.06
C GLN A 637 16.67 -27.99 -66.84
N ASN A 638 15.67 -27.12 -66.78
CA ASN A 638 15.37 -26.34 -65.58
C ASN A 638 14.69 -27.23 -64.53
N LYS A 639 15.36 -27.38 -63.38
CA LYS A 639 14.87 -28.11 -62.20
C LYS A 639 14.12 -27.14 -61.29
N PHE A 640 12.83 -27.37 -61.08
CA PHE A 640 12.03 -26.61 -60.13
C PHE A 640 11.69 -27.48 -58.92
N ARG A 641 11.77 -26.89 -57.72
CA ARG A 641 11.14 -27.42 -56.51
C ARG A 641 9.83 -26.70 -56.33
N VAL A 642 8.74 -27.44 -56.34
CA VAL A 642 7.38 -26.92 -56.16
C VAL A 642 6.93 -27.27 -54.75
N TYR A 643 6.69 -26.25 -53.94
CA TYR A 643 6.11 -26.39 -52.60
C TYR A 643 4.63 -26.04 -52.66
N GLN A 644 3.76 -27.02 -52.42
CA GLN A 644 2.33 -26.80 -52.25
C GLN A 644 2.01 -26.71 -50.76
N LEU A 645 1.64 -25.52 -50.31
CA LEU A 645 1.29 -25.22 -48.92
C LEU A 645 -0.24 -25.20 -48.76
N ARG A 646 -0.80 -26.10 -47.93
CA ARG A 646 -2.23 -26.11 -47.58
C ARG A 646 -2.39 -25.68 -46.12
N PHE A 647 -2.90 -24.47 -45.92
CA PHE A 647 -3.25 -23.95 -44.59
C PHE A 647 -4.65 -24.45 -44.19
N GLN A 648 -4.75 -25.11 -43.04
CA GLN A 648 -6.02 -25.50 -42.44
C GLN A 648 -6.27 -24.64 -41.20
N PHE A 649 -7.36 -23.88 -41.22
CA PHE A 649 -7.74 -22.97 -40.14
C PHE A 649 -8.79 -23.61 -39.24
N LEU A 650 -8.82 -23.19 -37.97
CA LEU A 650 -9.85 -23.60 -37.02
C LEU A 650 -11.25 -23.21 -37.53
N PRO A 651 -12.32 -23.91 -37.11
CA PRO A 651 -13.68 -23.53 -37.48
C PRO A 651 -14.03 -22.12 -36.99
N HIS A 652 -14.80 -21.37 -37.81
CA HIS A 652 -15.11 -19.96 -37.55
C HIS A 652 -15.68 -19.68 -36.15
N ALA A 653 -16.50 -20.60 -35.63
CA ALA A 653 -17.14 -20.46 -34.32
C ALA A 653 -16.15 -20.26 -33.16
N TYR A 654 -14.96 -20.86 -33.23
CA TYR A 654 -13.96 -20.82 -32.15
C TYR A 654 -13.33 -19.43 -32.02
N TYR A 655 -12.79 -18.89 -33.11
CA TYR A 655 -12.13 -17.57 -33.05
C TYR A 655 -13.10 -16.40 -33.13
N GLN A 656 -14.34 -16.59 -33.61
CA GLN A 656 -15.35 -15.53 -33.61
C GLN A 656 -15.69 -15.09 -32.18
N GLN A 657 -15.93 -16.05 -31.27
CA GLN A 657 -16.34 -15.75 -29.90
C GLN A 657 -15.19 -15.24 -29.04
N GLU A 658 -13.98 -15.82 -29.18
CA GLU A 658 -12.85 -15.46 -28.34
C GLU A 658 -12.07 -14.24 -28.85
N LYS A 659 -11.84 -14.14 -30.16
CA LYS A 659 -10.90 -13.20 -30.78
C LYS A 659 -11.59 -12.14 -31.66
N CYS A 660 -12.89 -12.25 -31.91
CA CYS A 660 -13.68 -11.32 -32.72
C CYS A 660 -13.14 -11.12 -34.16
N LEU A 661 -12.59 -12.18 -34.77
CA LEU A 661 -12.06 -12.16 -36.14
C LEU A 661 -13.05 -12.74 -37.15
N ARG A 662 -13.02 -12.24 -38.39
CA ARG A 662 -13.74 -12.82 -39.54
C ARG A 662 -12.76 -13.56 -40.47
N PRO A 663 -13.23 -14.56 -41.24
CA PRO A 663 -12.37 -15.29 -42.18
C PRO A 663 -11.71 -14.37 -43.21
N GLU A 664 -12.43 -13.36 -43.68
CA GLU A 664 -11.93 -12.33 -44.60
C GLU A 664 -10.71 -11.57 -44.04
N ASP A 665 -10.71 -11.27 -42.75
CA ASP A 665 -9.61 -10.54 -42.10
C ASP A 665 -8.34 -11.41 -42.06
N ILE A 666 -8.49 -12.74 -41.91
CA ILE A 666 -7.38 -13.71 -41.94
C ILE A 666 -6.82 -13.83 -43.36
N LEU A 667 -7.69 -13.99 -44.36
CA LEU A 667 -7.28 -14.08 -45.78
C LEU A 667 -6.54 -12.82 -46.21
N ARG A 668 -7.07 -11.64 -45.87
CA ARG A 668 -6.41 -10.37 -46.16
C ARG A 668 -5.05 -10.25 -45.48
N PHE A 669 -4.90 -10.75 -44.24
CA PHE A 669 -3.60 -10.79 -43.57
C PHE A 669 -2.62 -11.73 -44.28
N MET A 670 -3.10 -12.91 -44.73
CA MET A 670 -2.29 -13.87 -45.48
C MET A 670 -1.79 -13.28 -46.81
N GLU A 671 -2.65 -12.60 -47.57
CA GLU A 671 -2.30 -11.98 -48.85
C GLU A 671 -1.33 -10.80 -48.71
N THR A 672 -1.48 -9.98 -47.66
CA THR A 672 -0.72 -8.72 -47.53
C THR A 672 0.58 -8.87 -46.74
N SER A 673 0.58 -9.70 -45.70
CA SER A 673 1.65 -9.75 -44.70
C SER A 673 2.48 -11.04 -44.80
N CYS A 674 1.88 -12.13 -45.27
CA CYS A 674 2.56 -13.40 -45.46
C CYS A 674 3.21 -13.43 -46.86
N ARG A 675 4.36 -12.76 -47.00
CA ARG A 675 5.16 -12.73 -48.25
C ARG A 675 5.86 -14.05 -48.57
N LEU A 676 5.14 -15.17 -48.47
CA LEU A 676 5.50 -16.43 -49.14
C LEU A 676 4.85 -16.52 -50.53
N ILE A 677 3.97 -15.56 -50.84
CA ILE A 677 3.19 -15.48 -52.07
C ILE A 677 3.61 -14.20 -52.79
N ASN A 678 4.76 -14.24 -53.44
CA ASN A 678 5.09 -13.50 -54.67
C ASN A 678 6.37 -14.04 -55.27
#